data_AF-A0A3N9VE87-F1
#
_entry.id   AF-A0A3N9VE87-F1
#
_cell.length_a   1.000
_cell.length_b   1.000
_cell.length_c   1.000
_cell.angle_alpha   90.00
_cell.angle_beta   90.00
_cell.angle_gamma   90.00
#
_symmetry.space_group_name_H-M   'P 1'
#
loop_
_entity.id
_entity.type
_entity.pdbx_description
1 polymer ?
#
loop_
_entity_poly.entity_id
_entity_poly.type
_entity_poly.pdbx_seq_one_letter_code
_entity_poly.pdbx_strand_id
1 'polypeptide(L)'
;MGANDDAKNDSTGTNVSNATKEEVFRFRVVEHISWDSYDEKKKCFLAGHKNNKPIAGREFKIKMPNGSVITKTTDKNGVIELTGNKKNDKFEVIFEPGSDESKEKHNIFYNKSAPVKKEEKDTLIVKSDLMSGGDHQLSILRFTVIIDSHMHIQSARCAPIKWVQNLTFLTKGMPRKTIEGIPIKAGYCIEFLNITIPLTWFFKLPFTGSPIRSLPAQGKRSTRESGDDFIKKIDKAYENYFKKQKLYSGLSRLFMPAVVMTMDMEYAHIDGYYGLKIYNPLYETKDAAFINSMQTETKRDKVDGYDDLKIYKAMYKDKKEKIKPKGYWFPVHGKWVKTTELVNLYPYETMVPQYVPITTQHFEEIGSRSETRYVKISDGKITASPINIEDYKQNLGKEKIEVDAKIDATVTKSNPFLFGSYFDANQKKTILVKIDAAPVLTSEQEVSIYEQWERQLLYTEISALKYPLRLLPMFHYDPRRWQTYGINGNTYPLSQVTGDGLYLGFKMYTAQGYKPLDPRLPIMKEFYVKCCNADIPIMNHGTPGGASTYEKKEYLNFYHLNDSAGDKQAQKQEVLTNSDPDEFFDTHYVSPHAWEKLLEKEITLYDDNGAISDKANMKNLRLCLAHFGGPKEKGMEWNQKIIEMICSGNYPNLYTDISSSFASDDFRKYFQDIIADPKNVKLKDHILFGTDWYMSLMYKPPFSGKTFRQYCEVTKDCLDEVDRSLWPRFTQINPYNFYRLDEKIETLAENIIKKRDDEDVLNILGELKQNKMEEIRTEAAYLKVANKDYGTIKETSIICKA
;
A
#
# COMPACT_ATOMS: atom_id res chain seq x y z
N MET A 1 -67.97 23.79 -21.52
CA MET A 1 -67.46 24.91 -20.70
C MET A 1 -65.95 25.02 -20.94
N GLY A 2 -65.36 26.05 -21.55
CA GLY A 2 -65.72 26.84 -22.75
C GLY A 2 -64.56 26.66 -23.76
N ALA A 3 -64.81 26.45 -25.04
CA ALA A 3 -65.03 27.46 -26.09
C ALA A 3 -63.79 28.36 -26.36
N ASN A 4 -63.06 28.09 -27.44
CA ASN A 4 -63.08 29.01 -28.58
C ASN A 4 -62.60 28.35 -29.88
N ASP A 5 -63.39 28.65 -30.92
CA ASP A 5 -63.42 28.12 -32.27
C ASP A 5 -62.60 28.96 -33.27
N ASP A 6 -62.38 28.35 -34.43
CA ASP A 6 -62.35 28.89 -35.79
C ASP A 6 -61.31 29.94 -36.25
N ALA A 7 -60.51 29.53 -37.25
CA ALA A 7 -60.71 30.04 -38.62
C ALA A 7 -59.97 29.16 -39.66
N LYS A 8 -60.75 28.52 -40.54
CA LYS A 8 -60.30 28.13 -41.88
C LYS A 8 -60.22 29.38 -42.76
N ASN A 9 -59.19 29.47 -43.60
CA ASN A 9 -59.36 30.09 -44.91
C ASN A 9 -58.48 29.37 -45.93
N ASP A 10 -59.14 28.81 -46.94
CA ASP A 10 -58.56 28.37 -48.20
C ASP A 10 -58.08 29.60 -48.98
N SER A 11 -56.93 29.51 -49.65
CA SER A 11 -56.85 29.60 -51.12
C SER A 11 -55.49 30.07 -51.63
N THR A 12 -55.19 29.54 -52.82
CA THR A 12 -54.22 29.98 -53.82
C THR A 12 -52.78 29.51 -53.64
N GLY A 13 -52.47 28.49 -54.45
CA GLY A 13 -51.15 27.95 -54.61
C GLY A 13 -50.13 29.01 -55.04
N THR A 14 -49.00 28.94 -54.37
CA THR A 14 -47.70 29.09 -55.02
C THR A 14 -46.93 27.82 -54.66
N ASN A 15 -46.49 27.08 -55.68
CA ASN A 15 -45.52 26.00 -55.53
C ASN A 15 -44.23 26.61 -54.95
N VAL A 16 -44.15 26.71 -53.62
CA VAL A 16 -42.87 26.78 -52.94
C VAL A 16 -42.36 25.35 -52.99
N SER A 17 -41.33 25.14 -53.79
CA SER A 17 -40.57 23.91 -53.77
C SER A 17 -40.30 23.55 -52.31
N ASN A 18 -40.74 22.36 -51.90
CA ASN A 18 -40.25 21.73 -50.69
C ASN A 18 -38.75 21.53 -50.87
N ALA A 19 -37.96 22.58 -50.64
CA ALA A 19 -36.57 22.45 -50.31
C ALA A 19 -36.57 21.58 -49.05
N THR A 20 -36.29 20.30 -49.24
CA THR A 20 -35.94 19.38 -48.17
C THR A 20 -34.98 20.13 -47.28
N LYS A 21 -35.41 20.51 -46.07
CA LYS A 21 -34.53 21.12 -45.06
C LYS A 21 -33.34 20.17 -44.96
N GLU A 22 -32.20 20.57 -45.51
CA GLU A 22 -31.01 19.76 -45.45
C GLU A 22 -30.72 19.49 -43.97
N GLU A 23 -30.65 18.22 -43.59
CA GLU A 23 -30.38 17.86 -42.21
C GLU A 23 -28.90 18.19 -41.93
N VAL A 24 -28.68 19.10 -40.98
CA VAL A 24 -27.36 19.57 -40.58
C VAL A 24 -26.90 18.76 -39.37
N PHE A 25 -25.79 18.05 -39.50
CA PHE A 25 -25.11 17.42 -38.37
C PHE A 25 -24.05 18.38 -37.83
N ARG A 26 -24.12 18.68 -36.53
CA ARG A 26 -23.15 19.56 -35.85
C ARG A 26 -22.44 18.82 -34.76
N PHE A 27 -21.12 18.95 -34.71
CA PHE A 27 -20.36 18.59 -33.52
C PHE A 27 -19.39 19.69 -33.14
N ARG A 28 -19.37 20.01 -31.85
CA ARG A 28 -18.50 20.98 -31.20
C ARG A 28 -17.29 20.28 -30.61
N VAL A 29 -16.12 20.63 -31.08
CA VAL A 29 -14.84 20.23 -30.54
C VAL A 29 -14.46 21.18 -29.41
N VAL A 30 -14.16 20.62 -28.25
CA VAL A 30 -13.76 21.38 -27.07
C VAL A 30 -12.44 20.86 -26.52
N GLU A 31 -11.70 21.76 -25.85
CA GLU A 31 -10.43 21.45 -25.19
C GLU A 31 -10.61 20.40 -24.09
N HIS A 32 -11.71 20.51 -23.36
CA HIS A 32 -12.14 19.58 -22.33
C HIS A 32 -13.65 19.75 -22.09
N ILE A 33 -14.30 18.69 -21.64
CA ILE A 33 -15.65 18.79 -21.08
C ILE A 33 -15.51 19.25 -19.62
N SER A 34 -16.06 20.42 -19.30
CA SER A 34 -16.15 20.91 -17.94
C SER A 34 -17.16 20.09 -17.16
N TRP A 35 -16.80 19.69 -15.96
CA TRP A 35 -17.70 18.99 -15.04
C TRP A 35 -18.82 19.85 -14.48
N ASP A 36 -18.69 21.17 -14.53
CA ASP A 36 -19.81 22.07 -14.26
C ASP A 36 -20.95 21.88 -15.28
N SER A 37 -20.68 21.20 -16.40
CA SER A 37 -21.69 20.81 -17.37
C SER A 37 -22.35 19.46 -17.09
N TYR A 38 -21.92 18.70 -16.07
CA TYR A 38 -22.50 17.39 -15.77
C TYR A 38 -23.87 17.56 -15.08
N ASP A 39 -24.92 17.11 -15.76
CA ASP A 39 -26.28 17.04 -15.22
C ASP A 39 -26.46 15.68 -14.52
N GLU A 40 -26.43 15.71 -13.20
CA GLU A 40 -26.52 14.52 -12.35
C GLU A 40 -27.84 13.73 -12.57
N LYS A 41 -28.96 14.44 -12.79
CA LYS A 41 -30.26 13.81 -13.02
C LYS A 41 -30.29 13.05 -14.35
N LYS A 42 -29.68 13.64 -15.39
CA LYS A 42 -29.62 13.04 -16.72
C LYS A 42 -28.42 12.09 -16.89
N LYS A 43 -27.49 12.08 -15.93
CA LYS A 43 -26.21 11.35 -15.98
C LYS A 43 -25.43 11.63 -17.28
N CYS A 44 -25.44 12.88 -17.73
CA CYS A 44 -24.79 13.31 -18.97
C CYS A 44 -24.26 14.74 -18.88
N PHE A 45 -23.31 15.08 -19.74
CA PHE A 45 -22.82 16.45 -19.86
C PHE A 45 -23.69 17.28 -20.82
N LEU A 46 -23.94 18.53 -20.44
CA LEU A 46 -24.68 19.50 -21.23
C LEU A 46 -23.80 20.06 -22.36
N ALA A 47 -24.20 19.80 -23.60
CA ALA A 47 -23.55 20.34 -24.78
C ALA A 47 -23.60 21.88 -24.77
N GLY A 48 -22.47 22.53 -25.12
CA GLY A 48 -22.40 23.99 -25.21
C GLY A 48 -22.35 24.73 -23.88
N HIS A 49 -22.09 24.04 -22.77
CA HIS A 49 -21.86 24.69 -21.47
C HIS A 49 -20.71 25.71 -21.56
N LYS A 50 -20.88 26.87 -20.92
CA LYS A 50 -19.95 28.02 -21.00
C LYS A 50 -18.50 27.69 -20.61
N ASN A 51 -18.30 26.68 -19.76
CA ASN A 51 -16.97 26.26 -19.31
C ASN A 51 -16.33 25.23 -20.25
N ASN A 52 -17.04 24.73 -21.26
CA ASN A 52 -16.49 23.85 -22.29
C ASN A 52 -15.79 24.72 -23.34
N LYS A 53 -14.49 24.95 -23.15
CA LYS A 53 -13.71 25.86 -24.02
C LYS A 53 -13.60 25.28 -25.44
N PRO A 54 -14.13 25.96 -26.47
CA PRO A 54 -14.08 25.45 -27.84
C PRO A 54 -12.67 25.49 -28.42
N ILE A 55 -12.36 24.53 -29.31
CA ILE A 55 -11.12 24.53 -30.09
C ILE A 55 -11.42 25.07 -31.47
N ALA A 56 -11.01 26.30 -31.75
CA ALA A 56 -11.15 26.91 -33.06
C ALA A 56 -9.97 26.58 -33.98
N GLY A 57 -10.20 26.57 -35.30
CA GLY A 57 -9.12 26.47 -36.30
C GLY A 57 -8.45 25.09 -36.40
N ARG A 58 -8.97 24.08 -35.70
CA ARG A 58 -8.47 22.71 -35.73
C ARG A 58 -9.10 21.96 -36.90
N GLU A 59 -8.24 21.38 -37.73
CA GLU A 59 -8.60 20.56 -38.88
C GLU A 59 -8.90 19.11 -38.48
N PHE A 60 -9.93 18.53 -39.10
CA PHE A 60 -10.32 17.12 -38.96
C PHE A 60 -10.59 16.55 -40.36
N LYS A 61 -10.11 15.33 -40.60
CA LYS A 61 -10.56 14.54 -41.73
C LYS A 61 -11.84 13.80 -41.32
N ILE A 62 -12.85 13.80 -42.18
CA ILE A 62 -14.14 13.20 -41.90
C ILE A 62 -14.50 12.36 -43.09
N LYS A 63 -14.63 11.06 -42.87
CA LYS A 63 -15.12 10.14 -43.88
C LYS A 63 -16.64 10.13 -43.85
N MET A 64 -17.21 10.55 -44.97
CA MET A 64 -18.63 10.68 -45.24
C MET A 64 -19.25 9.29 -45.48
N PRO A 65 -20.60 9.17 -45.40
CA PRO A 65 -21.31 7.90 -45.59
C PRO A 65 -21.05 7.20 -46.93
N ASN A 66 -20.76 7.98 -47.98
CA ASN A 66 -20.41 7.48 -49.31
C ASN A 66 -18.93 7.02 -49.42
N GLY A 67 -18.18 7.07 -48.32
CA GLY A 67 -16.76 6.71 -48.25
C GLY A 67 -15.79 7.82 -48.63
N SER A 68 -16.25 9.00 -49.07
CA SER A 68 -15.35 10.12 -49.38
C SER A 68 -14.78 10.72 -48.10
N VAL A 69 -13.51 11.13 -48.10
CA VAL A 69 -12.90 11.85 -46.97
C VAL A 69 -12.91 13.33 -47.30
N ILE A 70 -13.53 14.12 -46.44
CA ILE A 70 -13.52 15.58 -46.51
C ILE A 70 -12.70 16.15 -45.36
N THR A 71 -12.12 17.31 -45.57
CA THR A 71 -11.40 18.04 -44.52
C THR A 71 -12.28 19.19 -44.04
N LYS A 72 -12.47 19.28 -42.73
CA LYS A 72 -13.24 20.37 -42.10
C LYS A 72 -12.44 20.97 -40.96
N THR A 73 -12.49 22.29 -40.89
CA THR A 73 -11.86 23.05 -39.82
C THR A 73 -12.94 23.56 -38.89
N THR A 74 -12.72 23.38 -37.60
CA THR A 74 -13.59 23.93 -36.54
C THR A 74 -13.68 25.45 -36.64
N ASP A 75 -14.91 25.97 -36.52
CA ASP A 75 -15.14 27.42 -36.52
C ASP A 75 -14.65 28.09 -35.21
N LYS A 76 -14.89 29.39 -35.06
CA LYS A 76 -14.52 30.15 -33.84
C LYS A 76 -15.16 29.61 -32.54
N ASN A 77 -16.25 28.84 -32.65
CA ASN A 77 -16.96 28.21 -31.55
C ASN A 77 -16.62 26.71 -31.42
N GLY A 78 -15.62 26.23 -32.15
CA GLY A 78 -15.21 24.84 -32.17
C GLY A 78 -16.15 23.92 -32.94
N VAL A 79 -17.10 24.45 -33.72
CA VAL A 79 -18.14 23.66 -34.38
C VAL A 79 -17.70 23.25 -35.79
N ILE A 80 -17.96 21.99 -36.13
CA ILE A 80 -17.99 21.50 -37.50
C ILE A 80 -19.44 21.19 -37.86
N GLU A 81 -19.89 21.78 -38.97
CA GLU A 81 -21.19 21.51 -39.56
C GLU A 81 -21.04 20.67 -40.84
N LEU A 82 -21.84 19.61 -40.94
CA LEU A 82 -21.96 18.75 -42.11
C LEU A 82 -23.39 18.87 -42.66
N THR A 83 -23.52 19.35 -43.90
CA THR A 83 -24.80 19.52 -44.61
C THR A 83 -25.04 18.41 -45.64
N GLY A 84 -26.29 18.26 -46.10
CA GLY A 84 -26.65 17.35 -47.20
C GLY A 84 -26.76 15.87 -46.82
N ASN A 85 -26.89 15.55 -45.54
CA ASN A 85 -26.89 14.16 -45.05
C ASN A 85 -28.30 13.64 -44.80
N LYS A 86 -28.47 12.31 -44.83
CA LYS A 86 -29.71 11.62 -44.51
C LYS A 86 -29.72 11.20 -43.05
N LYS A 87 -30.91 11.24 -42.44
CA LYS A 87 -31.26 10.53 -41.21
C LYS A 87 -30.73 9.08 -41.26
N ASN A 88 -29.74 8.77 -40.42
CA ASN A 88 -29.01 7.49 -40.28
C ASN A 88 -27.64 7.39 -40.98
N ASP A 89 -27.15 8.48 -41.58
CA ASP A 89 -25.79 8.54 -42.13
C ASP A 89 -24.72 8.34 -41.06
N LYS A 90 -23.71 7.51 -41.34
CA LYS A 90 -22.57 7.28 -40.44
C LYS A 90 -21.39 8.14 -40.87
N PHE A 91 -20.80 8.83 -39.91
CA PHE A 91 -19.59 9.61 -40.12
C PHE A 91 -18.45 8.99 -39.33
N GLU A 92 -17.25 9.04 -39.90
CA GLU A 92 -16.04 8.57 -39.24
C GLU A 92 -15.08 9.76 -39.17
N VAL A 93 -14.83 10.27 -37.96
CA VAL A 93 -13.91 11.38 -37.74
C VAL A 93 -12.50 10.81 -37.61
N ILE A 94 -11.67 11.11 -38.60
CA ILE A 94 -10.27 10.72 -38.68
C ILE A 94 -9.42 11.87 -38.14
N PHE A 95 -8.72 11.60 -37.05
CA PHE A 95 -7.78 12.56 -36.46
C PHE A 95 -6.36 12.23 -36.88
N GLU A 96 -5.77 13.13 -37.65
CA GLU A 96 -4.34 13.11 -37.89
C GLU A 96 -3.74 14.31 -37.14
N PRO A 97 -2.96 14.11 -36.07
CA PRO A 97 -2.26 15.22 -35.43
C PRO A 97 -1.31 15.85 -36.47
N GLY A 98 -1.48 17.14 -36.73
CA GLY A 98 -0.72 17.88 -37.74
C GLY A 98 0.80 17.76 -37.55
N SER A 99 1.53 17.79 -38.67
CA SER A 99 2.97 17.51 -38.77
C SER A 99 3.88 18.46 -37.99
N ASP A 100 3.42 19.68 -37.66
CA ASP A 100 4.29 20.75 -37.14
C ASP A 100 4.03 21.15 -35.67
N GLU A 101 3.12 20.50 -34.96
CA GLU A 101 2.96 20.67 -33.50
C GLU A 101 3.25 19.36 -32.76
N SER A 102 4.55 19.09 -32.58
CA SER A 102 5.12 18.27 -31.52
C SER A 102 4.37 16.98 -31.14
N LYS A 103 4.51 15.86 -31.88
CA LYS A 103 4.36 14.47 -31.39
C LYS A 103 3.28 14.21 -30.30
N GLU A 104 2.15 14.91 -30.33
CA GLU A 104 1.09 14.86 -29.32
C GLU A 104 -0.08 14.09 -29.95
N LYS A 105 -0.13 12.78 -29.71
CA LYS A 105 -1.31 11.99 -30.04
C LYS A 105 -2.45 12.44 -29.12
N HIS A 106 -3.27 13.38 -29.59
CA HIS A 106 -4.55 13.70 -28.95
C HIS A 106 -5.55 12.59 -29.29
N ASN A 107 -6.19 12.00 -28.28
CA ASN A 107 -7.28 11.05 -28.49
C ASN A 107 -8.62 11.82 -28.52
N ILE A 108 -9.41 11.58 -29.57
CA ILE A 108 -10.75 12.13 -29.78
C ILE A 108 -11.80 11.27 -29.07
N PHE A 109 -12.78 11.89 -28.42
CA PHE A 109 -13.93 11.20 -27.81
C PHE A 109 -15.28 11.69 -28.32
N TYR A 110 -16.21 10.75 -28.49
CA TYR A 110 -17.62 10.97 -28.78
C TYR A 110 -18.47 10.32 -27.67
N ASN A 111 -19.32 11.07 -26.99
CA ASN A 111 -20.16 10.53 -25.91
C ASN A 111 -21.58 10.25 -26.42
N LYS A 112 -22.07 9.02 -26.25
CA LYS A 112 -23.47 8.64 -26.47
C LYS A 112 -23.94 7.61 -25.45
N SER A 113 -25.17 7.79 -24.99
CA SER A 113 -25.90 6.91 -24.09
C SER A 113 -26.20 5.54 -24.74
N ALA A 114 -25.69 4.45 -24.14
CA ALA A 114 -26.01 3.02 -24.34
C ALA A 114 -25.66 2.34 -25.72
N PRO A 115 -25.39 1.01 -25.75
CA PRO A 115 -24.39 0.40 -26.65
C PRO A 115 -24.94 -0.17 -27.95
N VAL A 116 -24.08 -0.31 -28.98
CA VAL A 116 -24.35 -1.17 -30.14
C VAL A 116 -23.13 -2.06 -30.46
N LYS A 117 -23.41 -3.32 -30.81
CA LYS A 117 -22.46 -4.41 -31.10
C LYS A 117 -21.41 -4.10 -32.18
N LYS A 118 -20.27 -4.76 -31.98
CA LYS A 118 -18.93 -4.64 -32.57
C LYS A 118 -18.83 -5.21 -34.00
N GLU A 119 -18.15 -4.49 -34.89
CA GLU A 119 -17.43 -5.03 -36.07
C GLU A 119 -16.10 -4.26 -36.20
N GLU A 120 -15.05 -5.00 -36.55
CA GLU A 120 -13.63 -4.59 -36.49
C GLU A 120 -13.21 -3.59 -37.57
N LYS A 121 -12.58 -2.48 -37.14
CA LYS A 121 -11.32 -1.88 -37.65
C LYS A 121 -11.06 -0.55 -36.93
N ASP A 122 -9.79 -0.17 -36.84
CA ASP A 122 -9.24 0.99 -36.11
C ASP A 122 -9.80 2.34 -36.58
N THR A 123 -11.02 2.71 -36.17
CA THR A 123 -11.67 3.98 -36.51
C THR A 123 -12.88 4.27 -35.61
N LEU A 124 -13.10 5.55 -35.26
CA LEU A 124 -14.23 5.97 -34.43
C LEU A 124 -15.48 6.14 -35.30
N ILE A 125 -16.31 5.10 -35.38
CA ILE A 125 -17.56 5.10 -36.16
C ILE A 125 -18.66 5.79 -35.34
N VAL A 126 -19.07 7.00 -35.74
CA VAL A 126 -20.19 7.72 -35.13
C VAL A 126 -21.50 7.24 -35.77
N LYS A 127 -22.32 6.47 -35.03
CA LYS A 127 -23.70 6.14 -35.43
C LYS A 127 -24.63 7.32 -35.13
N SER A 128 -25.32 7.81 -36.16
CA SER A 128 -26.32 8.89 -36.08
C SER A 128 -27.68 8.51 -35.47
N ASP A 129 -27.79 7.39 -34.76
CA ASP A 129 -29.04 7.10 -34.05
C ASP A 129 -29.38 8.26 -33.07
N LEU A 130 -30.65 8.64 -32.97
CA LEU A 130 -31.19 9.70 -32.11
C LEU A 130 -31.17 11.12 -32.70
N MET A 131 -32.00 11.33 -33.72
CA MET A 131 -33.18 12.22 -33.64
C MET A 131 -33.16 13.27 -32.50
N SER A 132 -32.45 14.37 -32.70
CA SER A 132 -32.86 15.74 -32.33
C SER A 132 -31.78 16.68 -32.88
N GLY A 133 -32.11 17.90 -33.28
CA GLY A 133 -31.12 18.90 -33.73
C GLY A 133 -30.21 19.41 -32.60
N GLY A 134 -29.65 18.50 -31.79
CA GLY A 134 -28.76 18.80 -30.68
C GLY A 134 -27.30 18.84 -31.13
N ASP A 135 -26.56 19.80 -30.59
CA ASP A 135 -25.10 19.89 -30.77
C ASP A 135 -24.43 18.66 -30.14
N HIS A 136 -23.67 17.89 -30.92
CA HIS A 136 -22.80 16.84 -30.37
C HIS A 136 -21.51 17.48 -29.84
N GLN A 137 -20.87 16.89 -28.82
CA GLN A 137 -19.63 17.44 -28.26
C GLN A 137 -18.49 16.42 -28.30
N LEU A 138 -17.35 16.85 -28.81
CA LEU A 138 -16.14 16.07 -29.03
C LEU A 138 -15.04 16.61 -28.11
N SER A 139 -14.62 15.82 -27.12
CA SER A 139 -13.58 16.22 -26.18
C SER A 139 -12.24 15.66 -26.59
N ILE A 140 -11.19 16.48 -26.45
CA ILE A 140 -9.84 15.96 -26.34
C ILE A 140 -9.67 15.42 -24.92
N LEU A 141 -9.14 14.20 -24.82
CA LEU A 141 -8.86 13.55 -23.54
C LEU A 141 -7.83 14.34 -22.75
N ARG A 142 -8.21 14.77 -21.54
CA ARG A 142 -7.27 15.29 -20.56
C ARG A 142 -7.30 14.38 -19.35
N PHE A 143 -6.13 13.93 -18.94
CA PHE A 143 -5.98 13.20 -17.69
C PHE A 143 -6.29 14.15 -16.55
N THR A 144 -7.19 13.76 -15.67
CA THR A 144 -7.67 14.62 -14.59
C THR A 144 -7.40 14.07 -13.20
N VAL A 145 -6.69 12.94 -13.14
CA VAL A 145 -6.32 12.27 -11.90
C VAL A 145 -4.83 11.92 -11.95
N ILE A 146 -4.12 12.12 -10.84
CA ILE A 146 -2.74 11.65 -10.63
C ILE A 146 -2.72 10.89 -9.32
N ILE A 147 -2.63 9.57 -9.39
CA ILE A 147 -2.64 8.68 -8.24
C ILE A 147 -1.21 8.32 -7.86
N ASP A 148 -0.82 8.70 -6.65
CA ASP A 148 0.35 8.12 -6.00
C ASP A 148 -0.04 6.76 -5.42
N SER A 149 0.30 5.68 -6.11
CA SER A 149 -0.17 4.33 -5.78
C SER A 149 0.57 3.69 -4.61
N HIS A 150 1.65 4.30 -4.12
CA HIS A 150 2.43 3.72 -3.04
C HIS A 150 3.11 4.82 -2.24
N MET A 151 2.55 5.11 -1.06
CA MET A 151 3.20 5.99 -0.10
C MET A 151 2.94 5.54 1.34
N HIS A 152 3.80 5.97 2.25
CA HIS A 152 3.68 5.72 3.68
C HIS A 152 3.47 7.04 4.45
N ILE A 153 2.47 7.06 5.33
CA ILE A 153 2.27 8.13 6.33
C ILE A 153 2.59 7.67 7.76
N GLN A 154 3.05 6.43 7.95
CA GLN A 154 3.31 5.90 9.28
C GLN A 154 4.37 6.70 10.03
N SER A 155 4.24 6.74 11.36
CA SER A 155 5.30 7.22 12.22
C SER A 155 6.51 6.29 12.16
N ALA A 156 7.74 6.82 12.14
CA ALA A 156 8.92 5.98 12.35
C ALA A 156 8.99 5.35 13.74
N ARG A 157 8.18 5.85 14.68
CA ARG A 157 7.97 5.26 16.01
C ARG A 157 7.30 3.88 15.96
N CYS A 158 6.84 3.43 14.79
CA CYS A 158 6.40 2.05 14.56
C CYS A 158 7.54 1.03 14.57
N ALA A 159 8.74 1.43 14.14
CA ALA A 159 9.84 0.51 13.93
C ALA A 159 10.47 0.14 15.28
N PRO A 160 10.75 -1.14 15.59
CA PRO A 160 11.42 -1.53 16.82
C PRO A 160 12.85 -0.98 16.94
N ILE A 161 13.31 -0.70 18.17
CA ILE A 161 14.66 -0.16 18.44
C ILE A 161 15.77 -1.04 17.87
N LYS A 162 15.60 -2.38 17.91
CA LYS A 162 16.58 -3.32 17.38
C LYS A 162 16.77 -3.13 15.88
N TRP A 163 15.69 -2.85 15.16
CA TRP A 163 15.74 -2.54 13.73
C TRP A 163 16.57 -1.26 13.50
N VAL A 164 16.27 -0.21 14.26
CA VAL A 164 17.00 1.07 14.18
C VAL A 164 18.48 0.92 14.57
N GLN A 165 18.80 0.12 15.59
CA GLN A 165 20.16 -0.17 16.05
C GLN A 165 20.99 -0.92 14.99
N ASN A 166 20.33 -1.80 14.21
CA ASN A 166 20.98 -2.60 13.18
C ASN A 166 21.16 -1.85 11.85
N LEU A 167 20.66 -0.61 11.71
CA LEU A 167 20.88 0.18 10.50
C LEU A 167 22.36 0.47 10.24
N THR A 168 23.18 0.62 11.30
CA THR A 168 24.63 0.84 11.18
C THR A 168 25.39 0.19 12.34
N PHE A 169 26.68 -0.14 12.13
CA PHE A 169 27.53 -0.64 13.22
C PHE A 169 27.73 0.38 14.35
N LEU A 170 27.62 1.68 14.03
CA LEU A 170 27.77 2.79 14.97
C LEU A 170 26.57 2.92 15.92
N THR A 171 25.39 2.46 15.52
CA THR A 171 24.15 2.60 16.31
C THR A 171 23.88 1.39 17.20
N LYS A 172 24.69 0.34 17.10
CA LYS A 172 24.50 -0.92 17.82
C LYS A 172 24.55 -0.69 19.34
N GLY A 173 23.51 -1.10 20.05
CA GLY A 173 23.40 -0.95 21.50
C GLY A 173 23.08 0.46 22.00
N MET A 174 22.91 1.44 21.12
CA MET A 174 22.58 2.81 21.52
C MET A 174 21.07 2.98 21.79
N PRO A 175 20.66 3.80 22.78
CA PRO A 175 19.26 4.16 22.97
C PRO A 175 18.69 4.92 21.76
N ARG A 176 17.38 4.77 21.46
CA ARG A 176 16.74 5.41 20.29
C ARG A 176 16.95 6.92 20.28
N LYS A 177 16.82 7.59 21.44
CA LYS A 177 17.07 9.04 21.57
C LYS A 177 18.49 9.43 21.17
N THR A 178 19.48 8.59 21.47
CA THR A 178 20.87 8.80 21.04
C THR A 178 20.97 8.61 19.53
N ILE A 179 20.36 7.57 18.96
CA ILE A 179 20.35 7.33 17.51
C ILE A 179 19.62 8.46 16.76
N GLU A 180 18.51 8.96 17.28
CA GLU A 180 17.79 10.12 16.74
C GLU A 180 18.53 11.45 17.00
N GLY A 181 19.39 11.52 18.01
CA GLY A 181 20.15 12.71 18.39
C GLY A 181 21.52 12.84 17.72
N ILE A 182 22.14 11.72 17.34
CA ILE A 182 23.40 11.65 16.58
C ILE A 182 23.31 12.45 15.29
N PRO A 183 22.23 12.32 14.48
CA PRO A 183 22.07 13.10 13.28
C PRO A 183 22.18 14.62 13.52
N ILE A 184 21.58 15.10 14.60
CA ILE A 184 21.59 16.53 14.96
C ILE A 184 23.02 16.95 15.33
N LYS A 185 23.70 16.21 16.22
CA LYS A 185 25.05 16.56 16.69
C LYS A 185 26.15 16.36 15.64
N ALA A 186 26.11 15.25 14.89
CA ALA A 186 27.05 14.96 13.81
C ALA A 186 26.86 15.95 12.64
N GLY A 187 25.63 16.34 12.32
CA GLY A 187 25.35 17.40 11.35
C GLY A 187 25.98 18.74 11.75
N TYR A 188 25.88 19.12 13.03
CA TYR A 188 26.56 20.33 13.53
C TYR A 188 28.09 20.19 13.57
N CYS A 189 28.64 19.03 13.95
CA CYS A 189 30.09 18.81 13.93
C CYS A 189 30.68 18.79 12.51
N ILE A 190 29.99 18.20 11.53
CA ILE A 190 30.43 18.17 10.13
C ILE A 190 30.33 19.55 9.49
N GLU A 191 29.30 20.34 9.78
CA GLU A 191 29.22 21.74 9.35
C GLU A 191 30.30 22.61 10.01
N PHE A 192 30.54 22.44 11.32
CA PHE A 192 31.58 23.16 12.05
C PHE A 192 32.99 22.83 11.53
N LEU A 193 33.27 21.55 11.24
CA LEU A 193 34.55 21.09 10.69
C LEU A 193 34.73 21.51 9.22
N ASN A 194 33.69 21.52 8.38
CA ASN A 194 33.78 22.02 7.00
C ASN A 194 34.04 23.54 6.93
N ILE A 195 33.72 24.32 7.97
CA ILE A 195 34.07 25.75 8.07
C ILE A 195 35.54 25.94 8.45
N THR A 196 36.14 24.99 9.19
CA THR A 196 37.51 25.13 9.70
C THR A 196 38.57 24.40 8.87
N ILE A 197 38.23 23.28 8.22
CA ILE A 197 39.13 22.51 7.36
C ILE A 197 38.28 21.94 6.19
N PRO A 198 38.63 22.19 4.92
CA PRO A 198 37.88 21.64 3.78
C PRO A 198 38.16 20.14 3.62
N LEU A 199 37.56 19.33 4.50
CA LEU A 199 37.61 17.86 4.51
C LEU A 199 36.87 17.23 3.31
N THR A 200 36.17 18.03 2.52
CA THR A 200 35.48 17.62 1.28
C THR A 200 36.43 17.01 0.24
N TRP A 201 37.71 17.36 0.29
CA TRP A 201 38.72 16.82 -0.62
C TRP A 201 39.17 15.38 -0.27
N PHE A 202 39.19 15.03 1.02
CA PHE A 202 39.70 13.73 1.46
C PHE A 202 38.66 12.60 1.39
N PHE A 203 37.36 12.91 1.47
CA PHE A 203 36.33 11.88 1.62
C PHE A 203 35.39 11.68 0.43
N LYS A 204 35.36 12.53 -0.62
CA LYS A 204 34.40 12.41 -1.75
C LYS A 204 32.96 12.06 -1.29
N LEU A 205 32.52 12.54 -0.13
CA LEU A 205 31.18 12.26 0.39
C LEU A 205 30.24 13.39 -0.04
N PRO A 206 29.19 13.12 -0.84
CA PRO A 206 28.24 14.12 -1.30
C PRO A 206 27.26 14.47 -0.16
N PHE A 207 27.66 15.35 0.75
CA PHE A 207 26.82 15.82 1.87
C PHE A 207 26.48 17.31 1.80
N THR A 208 26.21 17.85 0.61
CA THR A 208 25.68 19.22 0.48
C THR A 208 24.15 19.20 0.52
N GLY A 209 23.60 19.22 1.74
CA GLY A 209 22.16 19.26 2.03
C GLY A 209 21.75 18.09 2.92
N SER A 210 22.01 18.19 4.23
CA SER A 210 22.09 17.01 5.09
C SER A 210 20.71 16.35 5.40
N PRO A 211 20.37 15.17 4.82
CA PRO A 211 19.18 14.36 5.21
C PRO A 211 19.18 14.00 6.70
N ILE A 212 20.35 14.09 7.31
CA ILE A 212 20.62 13.84 8.72
C ILE A 212 19.79 14.79 9.63
N ARG A 213 19.46 16.02 9.19
CA ARG A 213 18.61 16.93 9.99
C ARG A 213 17.11 16.61 9.91
N SER A 214 16.62 16.09 8.79
CA SER A 214 15.19 15.79 8.61
C SER A 214 14.77 14.46 9.22
N LEU A 215 15.71 13.52 9.38
CA LEU A 215 15.51 12.19 9.96
C LEU A 215 14.81 12.21 11.33
N PRO A 216 15.28 12.99 12.33
CA PRO A 216 14.67 12.99 13.66
C PRO A 216 13.37 13.79 13.70
N ALA A 217 13.18 14.75 12.79
CA ALA A 217 12.03 15.65 12.83
C ALA A 217 10.77 14.99 12.27
N GLN A 218 10.87 14.22 11.17
CA GLN A 218 9.71 13.49 10.63
C GLN A 218 9.48 12.16 11.36
N GLY A 219 10.54 11.46 11.78
CA GLY A 219 10.38 10.21 12.54
C GLY A 219 9.70 10.39 13.90
N LYS A 220 9.68 11.61 14.45
CA LYS A 220 8.97 11.97 15.68
C LYS A 220 7.49 12.31 15.48
N ARG A 221 7.04 12.49 14.25
CA ARG A 221 5.64 12.79 13.96
C ARG A 221 4.80 11.55 14.15
N SER A 222 3.62 11.72 14.70
CA SER A 222 2.60 10.68 14.66
C SER A 222 2.16 10.40 13.23
N THR A 223 1.56 9.23 13.00
CA THR A 223 1.00 8.88 11.69
C THR A 223 0.01 9.94 11.17
N ARG A 224 -0.78 10.55 12.08
CA ARG A 224 -1.72 11.64 11.76
C ARG A 224 -1.01 12.92 11.28
N GLU A 225 0.03 13.35 11.99
CA GLU A 225 0.79 14.56 11.62
C GLU A 225 1.53 14.38 10.29
N SER A 226 2.00 13.16 10.00
CA SER A 226 2.60 12.81 8.71
C SER A 226 1.59 12.89 7.57
N GLY A 227 0.35 12.43 7.78
CA GLY A 227 -0.76 12.60 6.84
C GLY A 227 -1.07 14.07 6.54
N ASP A 228 -1.20 14.89 7.58
CA ASP A 228 -1.43 16.34 7.46
C ASP A 228 -0.30 17.05 6.68
N ASP A 229 0.95 16.71 6.96
CA ASP A 229 2.12 17.27 6.25
C ASP A 229 2.14 16.87 4.78
N PHE A 230 1.83 15.60 4.49
CA PHE A 230 1.82 15.09 3.14
C PHE A 230 0.76 15.79 2.28
N ILE A 231 -0.45 15.98 2.80
CA ILE A 231 -1.51 16.73 2.09
C ILE A 231 -1.05 18.15 1.73
N LYS A 232 -0.41 18.86 2.66
CA LYS A 232 0.16 20.19 2.37
C LYS A 232 1.20 20.15 1.24
N LYS A 233 2.00 19.08 1.16
CA LYS A 233 3.01 18.92 0.09
C LYS A 233 2.37 18.58 -1.26
N ILE A 234 1.30 17.76 -1.28
CA ILE A 234 0.50 17.54 -2.49
C ILE A 234 -0.10 18.86 -2.97
N ASP A 235 -0.76 19.63 -2.09
CA ASP A 235 -1.38 20.91 -2.44
C ASP A 235 -0.35 21.88 -3.04
N LYS A 236 0.84 21.94 -2.42
CA LYS A 236 1.95 22.75 -2.92
C LYS A 236 2.45 22.28 -4.29
N ALA A 237 2.52 20.97 -4.54
CA ALA A 237 2.93 20.43 -5.84
C ALA A 237 1.88 20.70 -6.92
N TYR A 238 0.59 20.57 -6.57
CA TYR A 238 -0.52 20.92 -7.43
C TYR A 238 -0.44 22.37 -7.90
N GLU A 239 -0.42 23.33 -6.98
CA GLU A 239 -0.44 24.77 -7.30
C GLU A 239 0.83 25.24 -8.02
N ASN A 240 2.00 24.75 -7.62
CA ASN A 240 3.26 25.27 -8.14
C ASN A 240 3.73 24.62 -9.44
N TYR A 241 3.29 23.39 -9.71
CA TYR A 241 3.77 22.60 -10.83
C TYR A 241 2.63 22.09 -11.71
N PHE A 242 1.80 21.17 -11.24
CA PHE A 242 0.86 20.46 -12.09
C PHE A 242 -0.16 21.38 -12.76
N LYS A 243 -0.70 22.35 -12.04
CA LYS A 243 -1.64 23.35 -12.59
C LYS A 243 -1.07 24.16 -13.76
N LYS A 244 0.26 24.27 -13.86
CA LYS A 244 0.98 25.00 -14.93
C LYS A 244 1.40 24.09 -16.08
N GLN A 245 1.35 22.77 -15.90
CA GLN A 245 1.71 21.82 -16.95
C GLN A 245 0.66 21.84 -18.06
N LYS A 246 1.10 21.88 -19.32
CA LYS A 246 0.20 21.89 -20.49
C LYS A 246 -0.83 20.75 -20.46
N LEU A 247 -0.44 19.58 -19.96
CA LEU A 247 -1.32 18.41 -19.83
C LEU A 247 -2.53 18.66 -18.91
N TYR A 248 -2.37 19.52 -17.91
CA TYR A 248 -3.37 19.79 -16.86
C TYR A 248 -3.86 21.25 -16.85
N SER A 249 -3.26 22.13 -17.65
CA SER A 249 -3.58 23.55 -17.64
C SER A 249 -4.98 23.80 -18.18
N GLY A 250 -5.75 24.65 -17.48
CA GLY A 250 -7.14 24.92 -17.84
C GLY A 250 -8.13 23.82 -17.47
N LEU A 251 -7.71 22.73 -16.80
CA LEU A 251 -8.65 21.86 -16.12
C LEU A 251 -9.36 22.63 -15.02
N SER A 252 -10.69 22.49 -14.94
CA SER A 252 -11.44 23.02 -13.80
C SER A 252 -11.03 22.33 -12.50
N ARG A 253 -10.59 21.07 -12.59
CA ARG A 253 -10.20 20.24 -11.45
C ARG A 253 -9.18 19.17 -11.83
N LEU A 254 -8.16 19.00 -11.01
CA LEU A 254 -7.20 17.90 -11.04
C LEU A 254 -7.21 17.22 -9.67
N PHE A 255 -7.45 15.91 -9.66
CA PHE A 255 -7.45 15.11 -8.45
C PHE A 255 -6.10 14.45 -8.23
N MET A 256 -5.62 14.47 -6.99
CA MET A 256 -4.34 13.87 -6.63
C MET A 256 -4.49 12.97 -5.39
N PRO A 257 -5.22 11.83 -5.50
CA PRO A 257 -5.32 10.89 -4.41
C PRO A 257 -3.98 10.16 -4.20
N ALA A 258 -3.73 9.75 -2.95
CA ALA A 258 -2.59 8.93 -2.61
C ALA A 258 -3.04 7.67 -1.87
N VAL A 259 -2.51 6.53 -2.30
CA VAL A 259 -2.75 5.24 -1.66
C VAL A 259 -1.78 5.08 -0.50
N VAL A 260 -2.30 5.19 0.72
CA VAL A 260 -1.52 5.23 1.94
C VAL A 260 -1.39 3.83 2.55
N MET A 261 -0.16 3.44 2.86
CA MET A 261 0.14 2.10 3.37
C MET A 261 0.58 2.16 4.83
N THR A 262 -0.09 1.36 5.65
CA THR A 262 0.31 1.08 7.03
C THR A 262 1.41 0.02 7.06
N MET A 263 2.18 0.01 8.16
CA MET A 263 3.18 -1.01 8.43
C MET A 263 2.93 -1.60 9.82
N ASP A 264 2.79 -2.92 9.87
CA ASP A 264 2.87 -3.65 11.12
C ASP A 264 4.29 -4.19 11.24
N MET A 265 5.06 -3.77 12.25
CA MET A 265 6.38 -4.37 12.52
C MET A 265 6.36 -5.16 13.83
N GLU A 266 5.21 -5.30 14.48
CA GLU A 266 5.13 -5.91 15.81
C GLU A 266 5.48 -7.39 15.79
N TYR A 267 5.25 -8.07 14.67
CA TYR A 267 5.54 -9.49 14.53
C TYR A 267 6.79 -9.77 13.68
N ALA A 268 7.60 -8.76 13.34
CA ALA A 268 8.74 -8.86 12.42
C ALA A 268 9.97 -9.63 12.97
N HIS A 269 9.74 -10.81 13.54
CA HIS A 269 10.69 -11.66 14.27
C HIS A 269 10.17 -13.11 14.30
N ILE A 270 11.03 -14.08 14.58
CA ILE A 270 10.72 -15.51 14.51
C ILE A 270 9.64 -15.90 15.53
N ASP A 271 9.69 -15.35 16.74
CA ASP A 271 8.66 -15.62 17.75
C ASP A 271 7.27 -15.07 17.35
N GLY A 272 7.20 -14.25 16.30
CA GLY A 272 5.95 -13.84 15.69
C GLY A 272 5.10 -15.02 15.21
N TYR A 273 5.72 -16.15 14.79
CA TYR A 273 4.96 -17.37 14.45
C TYR A 273 4.19 -17.96 15.64
N TYR A 274 4.55 -17.57 16.86
CA TYR A 274 3.86 -17.95 18.08
C TYR A 274 3.04 -16.80 18.66
N GLY A 275 2.69 -15.80 17.84
CA GLY A 275 1.84 -14.69 18.26
C GLY A 275 2.48 -13.78 19.30
N LEU A 276 3.80 -13.82 19.48
CA LEU A 276 4.49 -12.85 20.33
C LEU A 276 4.79 -11.58 19.54
N LYS A 277 4.53 -10.41 20.14
CA LYS A 277 4.99 -9.13 19.59
C LYS A 277 6.47 -8.92 19.95
N ILE A 278 7.17 -8.09 19.19
CA ILE A 278 8.49 -7.60 19.55
C ILE A 278 8.38 -6.75 20.80
N TYR A 279 7.41 -5.85 20.90
CA TYR A 279 7.14 -5.07 22.09
C TYR A 279 5.81 -5.45 22.71
N ASN A 280 5.88 -6.03 23.90
CA ASN A 280 4.74 -6.48 24.68
C ASN A 280 4.55 -5.51 25.86
N PRO A 281 3.37 -4.87 26.00
CA PRO A 281 3.16 -3.86 27.03
C PRO A 281 3.13 -4.47 28.44
N LEU A 282 3.67 -3.72 29.40
CA LEU A 282 3.58 -3.99 30.84
C LEU A 282 2.67 -2.95 31.48
N TYR A 283 1.66 -3.40 32.21
CA TYR A 283 0.71 -2.53 32.91
C TYR A 283 0.88 -2.65 34.42
N GLU A 284 0.48 -1.61 35.17
CA GLU A 284 0.34 -1.75 36.63
C GLU A 284 -0.71 -2.81 36.95
N THR A 285 -0.53 -3.56 38.04
CA THR A 285 -1.45 -4.64 38.46
C THR A 285 -2.93 -4.21 38.52
N LYS A 286 -3.20 -2.97 38.97
CA LYS A 286 -4.56 -2.41 39.04
C LYS A 286 -5.17 -2.16 37.65
N ASP A 287 -4.33 -1.75 36.69
CA ASP A 287 -4.74 -1.51 35.30
C ASP A 287 -4.87 -2.84 34.56
N ALA A 288 -4.02 -3.82 34.87
CA ALA A 288 -4.10 -5.17 34.33
C ALA A 288 -5.41 -5.86 34.72
N ALA A 289 -5.84 -5.74 35.98
CA ALA A 289 -7.14 -6.27 36.41
C ALA A 289 -8.31 -5.62 35.64
N PHE A 290 -8.22 -4.31 35.37
CA PHE A 290 -9.21 -3.61 34.56
C PHE A 290 -9.19 -4.07 33.09
N ILE A 291 -8.02 -4.19 32.47
CA ILE A 291 -7.87 -4.72 31.09
C ILE A 291 -8.42 -6.14 31.00
N ASN A 292 -8.07 -7.00 31.96
CA ASN A 292 -8.61 -8.35 32.09
C ASN A 292 -10.14 -8.32 32.21
N SER A 293 -10.69 -7.41 33.03
CA SER A 293 -12.14 -7.30 33.19
C SER A 293 -12.85 -6.92 31.88
N MET A 294 -12.29 -5.97 31.11
CA MET A 294 -12.83 -5.61 29.80
C MET A 294 -12.80 -6.78 28.82
N GLN A 295 -11.73 -7.58 28.81
CA GLN A 295 -11.61 -8.78 27.98
C GLN A 295 -12.56 -9.90 28.41
N THR A 296 -12.95 -9.96 29.69
CA THR A 296 -13.91 -10.96 30.18
C THR A 296 -15.37 -10.56 29.96
N GLU A 297 -15.68 -9.26 29.99
CA GLU A 297 -17.04 -8.74 29.77
C GLU A 297 -17.45 -8.84 28.30
N THR A 298 -16.51 -8.64 27.37
CA THR A 298 -16.72 -8.80 25.94
C THR A 298 -17.00 -10.24 25.49
N LYS A 299 -16.68 -11.24 26.32
CA LYS A 299 -16.99 -12.66 26.03
C LYS A 299 -18.47 -13.03 26.15
N ARG A 300 -19.34 -12.15 26.67
CA ARG A 300 -20.73 -12.54 27.01
C ARG A 300 -21.76 -12.42 25.90
N ASP A 301 -21.51 -11.69 24.81
CA ASP A 301 -22.46 -11.59 23.71
C ASP A 301 -21.77 -11.61 22.33
N LYS A 302 -21.85 -12.75 21.66
CA LYS A 302 -21.40 -13.06 20.28
C LYS A 302 -19.88 -13.11 20.07
N VAL A 303 -19.47 -14.11 19.29
CA VAL A 303 -18.09 -14.39 18.83
C VAL A 303 -17.65 -13.34 17.80
N ASP A 304 -17.70 -12.06 18.16
CA ASP A 304 -17.11 -10.98 17.38
C ASP A 304 -15.74 -10.69 18.00
N GLY A 305 -14.76 -11.53 17.67
CA GLY A 305 -13.44 -11.63 18.32
C GLY A 305 -12.49 -10.44 18.10
N TYR A 306 -12.92 -9.22 18.40
CA TYR A 306 -12.13 -7.98 18.23
C TYR A 306 -12.16 -7.08 19.46
N ASP A 307 -11.75 -7.64 20.59
CA ASP A 307 -11.71 -6.96 21.87
C ASP A 307 -10.63 -5.89 21.94
N ASP A 308 -9.52 -6.04 21.23
CA ASP A 308 -8.39 -5.09 21.34
C ASP A 308 -8.73 -3.69 20.81
N LEU A 309 -9.46 -3.58 19.70
CA LEU A 309 -9.88 -2.28 19.20
C LEU A 309 -11.00 -1.68 20.07
N LYS A 310 -11.90 -2.52 20.62
CA LYS A 310 -12.93 -2.07 21.57
C LYS A 310 -12.29 -1.57 22.87
N ILE A 311 -11.31 -2.29 23.40
CA ILE A 311 -10.51 -1.94 24.57
C ILE A 311 -9.71 -0.66 24.31
N TYR A 312 -9.04 -0.56 23.16
CA TYR A 312 -8.28 0.63 22.81
C TYR A 312 -9.20 1.86 22.62
N LYS A 313 -10.35 1.68 21.95
CA LYS A 313 -11.39 2.72 21.85
C LYS A 313 -11.95 3.06 23.22
N ALA A 314 -12.20 2.10 24.10
CA ALA A 314 -12.66 2.34 25.47
C ALA A 314 -11.62 3.11 26.31
N MET A 315 -10.34 2.77 26.20
CA MET A 315 -9.23 3.49 26.85
C MET A 315 -9.18 4.96 26.42
N TYR A 316 -9.50 5.26 25.15
CA TYR A 316 -9.58 6.64 24.65
C TYR A 316 -10.93 7.32 24.95
N LYS A 317 -12.04 6.57 24.93
CA LYS A 317 -13.41 7.05 25.18
C LYS A 317 -13.56 7.61 26.60
N ASP A 318 -12.88 7.00 27.56
CA ASP A 318 -12.99 7.35 28.98
C ASP A 318 -12.22 8.62 29.39
N LYS A 319 -11.61 9.37 28.44
CA LYS A 319 -10.68 10.49 28.71
C LYS A 319 -9.52 10.12 29.65
N LYS A 320 -9.31 8.83 29.92
CA LYS A 320 -8.20 8.35 30.74
C LYS A 320 -6.99 8.17 29.83
N GLU A 321 -6.33 9.27 29.53
CA GLU A 321 -4.90 9.31 29.12
C GLU A 321 -3.94 8.61 30.12
N LYS A 322 -4.48 7.91 31.14
CA LYS A 322 -3.78 7.43 32.33
C LYS A 322 -3.35 5.97 32.25
N ILE A 323 -3.97 5.11 31.42
CA ILE A 323 -3.50 3.72 31.28
C ILE A 323 -2.44 3.69 30.18
N LYS A 324 -1.24 4.14 30.53
CA LYS A 324 -0.05 3.98 29.69
C LYS A 324 0.71 2.74 30.16
N PRO A 325 1.25 1.92 29.25
CA PRO A 325 2.20 0.90 29.65
C PRO A 325 3.32 1.53 30.49
N LYS A 326 3.66 0.91 31.63
CA LYS A 326 4.83 1.31 32.43
C LYS A 326 6.14 0.95 31.75
N GLY A 327 6.09 -0.10 30.94
CA GLY A 327 7.22 -0.65 30.23
C GLY A 327 6.72 -1.38 28.99
N TYR A 328 7.64 -1.69 28.10
CA TYR A 328 7.50 -2.82 27.21
C TYR A 328 8.56 -3.83 27.56
N TRP A 329 8.31 -5.10 27.26
CA TRP A 329 9.36 -6.08 27.20
C TRP A 329 9.42 -6.69 25.81
N PHE A 330 10.61 -7.14 25.44
CA PHE A 330 10.85 -7.88 24.20
C PHE A 330 11.63 -9.15 24.50
N PRO A 331 11.39 -10.25 23.75
CA PRO A 331 12.20 -11.45 23.91
C PRO A 331 13.65 -11.19 23.48
N VAL A 332 14.60 -11.53 24.36
CA VAL A 332 16.01 -11.70 23.98
C VAL A 332 16.24 -13.18 23.77
N HIS A 333 16.60 -13.48 22.52
CA HIS A 333 16.77 -14.83 22.03
C HIS A 333 17.80 -15.60 22.85
N GLY A 334 17.32 -16.62 23.56
CA GLY A 334 18.10 -17.75 24.05
C GLY A 334 18.06 -18.87 23.01
N LYS A 335 19.05 -19.78 23.02
CA LYS A 335 19.05 -20.95 22.13
C LYS A 335 17.70 -21.68 22.25
N TRP A 336 16.99 -21.87 21.13
CA TRP A 336 15.75 -22.63 21.04
C TRP A 336 15.90 -24.02 21.69
N VAL A 337 15.40 -24.20 22.91
CA VAL A 337 15.36 -25.52 23.53
C VAL A 337 14.07 -26.19 23.08
N LYS A 338 14.21 -27.18 22.21
CA LYS A 338 13.12 -28.08 21.80
C LYS A 338 12.59 -28.80 23.05
N THR A 339 11.57 -28.23 23.69
CA THR A 339 10.81 -28.91 24.75
C THR A 339 9.45 -29.29 24.18
N THR A 340 9.37 -30.52 23.68
CA THR A 340 8.11 -31.19 23.34
C THR A 340 7.38 -31.65 24.60
N GLU A 341 7.16 -30.76 25.57
CA GLU A 341 6.15 -30.97 26.59
C GLU A 341 4.94 -30.11 26.24
N LEU A 342 4.01 -30.71 25.49
CA LEU A 342 2.65 -30.22 25.34
C LEU A 342 2.03 -30.20 26.73
N VAL A 343 1.92 -29.02 27.34
CA VAL A 343 1.21 -28.90 28.61
C VAL A 343 -0.28 -28.83 28.30
N ASN A 344 -0.99 -29.96 28.46
CA ASN A 344 -2.45 -30.00 28.50
C ASN A 344 -2.92 -29.32 29.80
N LEU A 345 -2.91 -27.98 29.83
CA LEU A 345 -3.48 -27.21 30.94
C LEU A 345 -4.92 -26.80 30.58
N TYR A 346 -5.85 -27.55 31.16
CA TYR A 346 -7.29 -27.26 31.33
C TYR A 346 -8.21 -27.24 30.09
N PRO A 347 -9.50 -27.62 30.25
CA PRO A 347 -10.52 -27.46 29.21
C PRO A 347 -10.70 -25.97 28.87
N TYR A 348 -10.72 -25.72 27.56
CA TYR A 348 -10.19 -24.53 26.91
C TYR A 348 -11.30 -23.61 26.39
N GLU A 349 -12.15 -23.09 27.29
CA GLU A 349 -13.22 -22.15 26.89
C GLU A 349 -12.92 -20.69 27.29
N THR A 350 -11.92 -20.41 28.14
CA THR A 350 -11.79 -19.07 28.74
C THR A 350 -10.42 -18.41 28.71
N MET A 351 -9.34 -19.07 28.31
CA MET A 351 -8.00 -18.45 28.29
C MET A 351 -7.40 -18.34 26.90
N VAL A 352 -7.32 -17.10 26.38
CA VAL A 352 -6.48 -16.77 25.23
C VAL A 352 -5.16 -16.20 25.80
N PRO A 353 -4.04 -16.93 25.72
CA PRO A 353 -2.79 -16.61 26.45
C PRO A 353 -2.11 -15.30 26.05
N GLN A 354 -2.48 -14.69 24.92
CA GLN A 354 -1.91 -13.40 24.48
C GLN A 354 -2.27 -12.22 25.38
N TYR A 355 -3.19 -12.41 26.33
CA TYR A 355 -3.93 -11.31 26.93
C TYR A 355 -3.85 -11.18 28.44
N VAL A 356 -3.13 -12.07 29.14
CA VAL A 356 -2.80 -11.79 30.54
C VAL A 356 -1.80 -10.63 30.52
N PRO A 357 -2.16 -9.42 30.95
CA PRO A 357 -1.20 -8.34 31.08
C PRO A 357 -0.16 -8.86 32.05
N ILE A 358 1.08 -9.00 31.59
CA ILE A 358 2.17 -9.33 32.49
C ILE A 358 2.26 -8.15 33.45
N THR A 359 1.82 -8.37 34.68
CA THR A 359 1.89 -7.37 35.73
C THR A 359 3.36 -7.10 36.00
N THR A 360 3.70 -5.88 36.44
CA THR A 360 5.07 -5.57 36.87
C THR A 360 5.57 -6.61 37.89
N GLN A 361 4.69 -7.08 38.77
CA GLN A 361 4.99 -8.15 39.73
C GLN A 361 5.34 -9.50 39.05
N HIS A 362 4.53 -9.96 38.09
CA HIS A 362 4.82 -11.20 37.36
C HIS A 362 6.15 -11.09 36.59
N PHE A 363 6.43 -9.91 36.04
CA PHE A 363 7.70 -9.63 35.38
C PHE A 363 8.89 -9.66 36.35
N GLU A 364 8.76 -9.02 37.52
CA GLU A 364 9.78 -9.01 38.58
C GLU A 364 10.02 -10.43 39.13
N GLU A 365 8.99 -11.27 39.23
CA GLU A 365 9.10 -12.69 39.58
C GLU A 365 9.87 -13.49 38.52
N ILE A 366 9.68 -13.20 37.23
CA ILE A 366 10.44 -13.80 36.14
C ILE A 366 11.89 -13.31 36.14
N GLY A 367 12.10 -12.00 36.29
CA GLY A 367 13.41 -11.35 36.24
C GLY A 367 14.31 -11.62 37.45
N SER A 368 13.73 -11.74 38.65
CA SER A 368 14.47 -12.12 39.88
C SER A 368 14.99 -13.56 39.84
N ARG A 369 14.45 -14.40 38.95
CA ARG A 369 14.89 -15.78 38.72
C ARG A 369 15.91 -15.92 37.59
N SER A 370 16.18 -14.85 36.83
CA SER A 370 17.07 -14.87 35.67
C SER A 370 18.43 -14.24 35.99
N GLU A 371 19.39 -15.01 36.51
CA GLU A 371 20.80 -14.60 36.47
C GLU A 371 21.37 -14.85 35.07
N THR A 372 21.65 -13.77 34.33
CA THR A 372 22.19 -13.79 32.97
C THR A 372 23.61 -14.39 32.95
N ARG A 373 23.76 -15.64 32.49
CA ARG A 373 25.08 -16.22 32.20
C ARG A 373 25.48 -15.93 30.76
N TYR A 374 26.49 -15.08 30.57
CA TYR A 374 27.20 -14.98 29.28
C TYR A 374 28.11 -16.19 29.11
N VAL A 375 27.80 -17.08 28.17
CA VAL A 375 28.72 -18.16 27.76
C VAL A 375 29.46 -17.70 26.49
N LYS A 376 30.72 -17.31 26.66
CA LYS A 376 31.65 -17.14 25.53
C LYS A 376 32.03 -18.53 25.03
N ILE A 377 31.61 -18.89 23.82
CA ILE A 377 32.05 -20.13 23.16
C ILE A 377 33.22 -19.75 22.25
N SER A 378 34.41 -20.17 22.65
CA SER A 378 35.58 -20.29 21.76
C SER A 378 35.98 -21.76 21.71
N ASP A 379 36.13 -22.28 20.50
CA ASP A 379 36.78 -23.55 20.15
C ASP A 379 36.15 -24.87 20.60
N GLY A 380 34.87 -25.05 20.28
CA GLY A 380 34.37 -26.33 19.74
C GLY A 380 34.42 -27.60 20.62
N LYS A 381 34.76 -27.53 21.92
CA LYS A 381 34.66 -28.67 22.84
C LYS A 381 34.10 -28.26 24.19
N ILE A 382 32.99 -28.89 24.58
CA ILE A 382 32.46 -28.86 25.94
C ILE A 382 32.93 -30.14 26.62
N THR A 383 33.93 -30.05 27.49
CA THR A 383 34.26 -31.10 28.46
C THR A 383 33.90 -30.60 29.84
N ALA A 384 32.94 -31.26 30.48
CA ALA A 384 32.67 -31.09 31.90
C ALA A 384 33.56 -32.05 32.68
N SER A 385 34.51 -31.51 33.44
CA SER A 385 35.22 -32.22 34.51
C SER A 385 35.15 -31.39 35.79
N PRO A 386 34.96 -32.02 36.97
CA PRO A 386 34.90 -31.30 38.24
C PRO A 386 36.29 -30.82 38.63
N ILE A 387 36.45 -29.51 38.80
CA ILE A 387 37.69 -28.93 39.30
C ILE A 387 37.70 -29.03 40.83
N ASN A 388 38.77 -29.64 41.36
CA ASN A 388 39.10 -29.73 42.77
C ASN A 388 39.59 -28.35 43.28
N ILE A 389 38.91 -27.81 44.29
CA ILE A 389 39.10 -26.44 44.81
C ILE A 389 40.44 -26.23 45.55
N GLU A 390 41.17 -27.29 45.89
CA GLU A 390 42.46 -27.18 46.61
C GLU A 390 43.62 -26.68 45.73
N ASP A 391 43.63 -26.94 44.41
CA ASP A 391 44.69 -26.47 43.51
C ASP A 391 44.62 -24.95 43.24
N TYR A 392 43.44 -24.34 43.42
CA TYR A 392 43.23 -22.91 43.16
C TYR A 392 43.71 -22.02 44.31
N LYS A 393 43.94 -22.58 45.51
CA LYS A 393 44.37 -21.83 46.70
C LYS A 393 45.86 -21.51 46.73
N GLN A 394 46.70 -22.15 45.92
CA GLN A 394 48.15 -21.97 46.00
C GLN A 394 48.75 -20.85 45.12
N ASN A 395 47.99 -20.19 44.23
CA ASN A 395 48.59 -19.32 43.20
C ASN A 395 47.97 -17.93 42.98
N LEU A 396 47.43 -17.25 44.00
CA LEU A 396 47.10 -15.82 43.86
C LEU A 396 47.49 -15.01 45.09
N GLY A 397 48.74 -14.56 45.09
CA GLY A 397 49.16 -13.36 45.82
C GLY A 397 49.01 -12.13 44.95
N LYS A 398 48.16 -11.20 45.42
CA LYS A 398 48.11 -9.74 45.20
C LYS A 398 46.97 -9.17 44.32
N GLU A 399 46.15 -8.37 45.04
CA GLU A 399 45.23 -7.28 44.64
C GLU A 399 43.96 -7.68 43.89
N LYS A 400 42.78 -7.89 44.52
CA LYS A 400 41.94 -7.12 45.47
C LYS A 400 41.15 -5.97 44.83
N ILE A 401 39.95 -6.28 44.33
CA ILE A 401 38.74 -5.44 44.54
C ILE A 401 37.57 -6.38 44.86
N GLU A 402 37.11 -6.30 46.11
CA GLU A 402 35.85 -6.84 46.63
C GLU A 402 34.70 -5.88 46.27
N VAL A 403 33.57 -6.43 45.81
CA VAL A 403 32.28 -6.18 46.48
C VAL A 403 31.55 -7.52 46.55
N ASP A 404 31.51 -8.08 47.75
CA ASP A 404 30.76 -9.27 48.13
C ASP A 404 29.35 -8.84 48.58
N ALA A 405 28.32 -9.44 47.99
CA ALA A 405 27.03 -9.62 48.62
C ALA A 405 26.63 -11.08 48.40
N LYS A 406 27.01 -11.94 49.36
CA LYS A 406 26.50 -13.30 49.48
C LYS A 406 25.03 -13.25 49.88
N ILE A 407 24.16 -13.77 49.02
CA ILE A 407 22.88 -14.32 49.43
C ILE A 407 22.90 -15.80 49.09
N ASP A 408 22.74 -16.60 50.15
CA ASP A 408 22.53 -18.03 50.12
C ASP A 408 21.12 -18.30 49.57
N ALA A 409 21.03 -18.98 48.42
CA ALA A 409 19.77 -19.25 47.76
C ALA A 409 19.82 -20.61 47.04
N THR A 410 19.39 -21.65 47.77
CA THR A 410 18.82 -22.85 47.17
C THR A 410 17.48 -22.49 46.51
N VAL A 411 17.52 -21.75 45.40
CA VAL A 411 16.37 -21.47 44.54
C VAL A 411 16.34 -22.53 43.45
N THR A 412 15.26 -23.32 43.44
CA THR A 412 14.97 -24.32 42.41
C THR A 412 15.05 -23.70 41.01
N LYS A 413 15.91 -24.29 40.18
CA LYS A 413 16.17 -24.00 38.75
C LYS A 413 14.90 -24.10 37.89
N SER A 414 14.11 -23.03 37.78
CA SER A 414 13.16 -22.88 36.68
C SER A 414 13.60 -21.70 35.81
N ASN A 415 14.11 -21.97 34.61
CA ASN A 415 14.38 -20.92 33.61
C ASN A 415 13.11 -20.06 33.43
N PRO A 416 13.23 -18.72 33.29
CA PRO A 416 12.11 -17.89 32.87
C PRO A 416 11.61 -18.39 31.51
N PHE A 417 10.30 -18.61 31.38
CA PHE A 417 9.68 -19.01 30.13
C PHE A 417 8.48 -18.13 29.82
N LEU A 418 8.25 -17.89 28.53
CA LEU A 418 7.11 -17.16 27.99
C LEU A 418 6.09 -18.13 27.42
N PHE A 419 4.86 -17.67 27.24
CA PHE A 419 3.82 -18.40 26.55
C PHE A 419 3.51 -17.71 25.23
N GLY A 420 3.51 -18.49 24.14
CA GLY A 420 3.01 -18.08 22.84
C GLY A 420 1.92 -19.02 22.35
N SER A 421 1.36 -18.77 21.18
CA SER A 421 0.39 -19.67 20.57
C SER A 421 0.42 -19.62 19.05
N TYR A 422 0.09 -20.73 18.40
CA TYR A 422 -0.02 -20.81 16.94
C TYR A 422 -1.29 -21.60 16.56
N PHE A 423 -1.77 -21.44 15.32
CA PHE A 423 -2.90 -22.23 14.83
C PHE A 423 -2.41 -23.51 14.13
N ASP A 424 -2.90 -24.65 14.61
CA ASP A 424 -2.71 -25.95 13.97
C ASP A 424 -3.93 -26.28 13.11
N ALA A 425 -3.76 -26.25 11.79
CA ALA A 425 -4.83 -26.54 10.84
C ALA A 425 -5.27 -28.00 10.82
N ASN A 426 -4.40 -28.95 11.19
CA ASN A 426 -4.79 -30.37 11.26
C ASN A 426 -5.73 -30.60 12.44
N GLN A 427 -5.46 -29.92 13.55
CA GLN A 427 -6.30 -30.00 14.75
C GLN A 427 -7.48 -29.02 14.72
N LYS A 428 -7.44 -28.02 13.82
CA LYS A 428 -8.36 -26.87 13.77
C LYS A 428 -8.42 -26.11 15.10
N LYS A 429 -7.27 -25.97 15.78
CA LYS A 429 -7.18 -25.39 17.13
C LYS A 429 -5.96 -24.49 17.28
N THR A 430 -6.09 -23.47 18.13
CA THR A 430 -4.94 -22.69 18.59
C THR A 430 -4.23 -23.48 19.70
N ILE A 431 -2.93 -23.73 19.52
CA ILE A 431 -2.08 -24.49 20.44
C ILE A 431 -1.20 -23.52 21.23
N LEU A 432 -1.21 -23.65 22.55
CA LEU A 432 -0.32 -22.93 23.46
C LEU A 432 1.06 -23.58 23.45
N VAL A 433 2.11 -22.76 23.37
CA VAL A 433 3.49 -23.19 23.41
C VAL A 433 4.25 -22.45 24.50
N LYS A 434 5.18 -23.17 25.13
CA LYS A 434 6.16 -22.60 26.05
C LYS A 434 7.41 -22.20 25.25
N ILE A 435 7.84 -20.96 25.43
CA ILE A 435 8.98 -20.36 24.72
C ILE A 435 10.07 -20.06 25.74
N ASP A 436 11.24 -20.65 25.55
CA ASP A 436 12.42 -20.41 26.39
C ASP A 436 13.13 -19.12 25.92
N ALA A 437 12.69 -17.99 26.45
CA ALA A 437 13.23 -16.68 26.13
C ALA A 437 13.26 -15.79 27.37
N ALA A 438 14.34 -15.01 27.49
CA ALA A 438 14.49 -14.04 28.57
C ALA A 438 13.81 -12.73 28.14
N PRO A 439 12.84 -12.21 28.91
CA PRO A 439 12.25 -10.94 28.57
C PRO A 439 13.20 -9.80 28.96
N VAL A 440 13.29 -8.78 28.12
CA VAL A 440 14.09 -7.58 28.39
C VAL A 440 13.22 -6.33 28.33
N LEU A 441 13.32 -5.54 29.39
CA LEU A 441 12.60 -4.27 29.50
C LEU A 441 13.17 -3.24 28.54
N THR A 442 12.27 -2.54 27.85
CA THR A 442 12.59 -1.31 27.15
C THR A 442 12.81 -0.18 28.16
N SER A 443 13.66 0.79 27.82
CA SER A 443 13.79 2.01 28.62
C SER A 443 12.48 2.82 28.64
N GLU A 444 12.23 3.58 29.71
CA GLU A 444 11.07 4.50 29.79
C GLU A 444 10.98 5.46 28.58
N GLN A 445 12.12 5.82 28.01
CA GLN A 445 12.19 6.67 26.83
C GLN A 445 11.57 5.99 25.62
N GLU A 446 11.90 4.72 25.39
CA GLU A 446 11.32 3.91 24.30
C GLU A 446 9.82 3.74 24.50
N VAL A 447 9.39 3.53 25.76
CA VAL A 447 7.97 3.41 26.12
C VAL A 447 7.18 4.66 25.72
N SER A 448 7.75 5.83 25.95
CA SER A 448 7.09 7.12 25.71
C SER A 448 6.90 7.47 24.23
N ILE A 449 7.71 6.89 23.35
CA ILE A 449 7.73 7.26 21.93
C ILE A 449 7.15 6.19 21.02
N TYR A 450 7.16 4.92 21.40
CA TYR A 450 6.69 3.82 20.54
C TYR A 450 5.21 3.99 20.11
N GLU A 451 4.95 3.83 18.82
CA GLU A 451 3.60 3.89 18.23
C GLU A 451 3.18 2.49 17.78
N GLN A 452 2.42 1.81 18.64
CA GLN A 452 1.87 0.46 18.37
C GLN A 452 1.00 0.43 17.11
N TRP A 453 0.86 -0.75 16.51
CA TRP A 453 0.11 -0.95 15.27
C TRP A 453 -1.34 -0.45 15.38
N GLU A 454 -2.04 -0.73 16.47
CA GLU A 454 -3.44 -0.33 16.67
C GLU A 454 -3.59 1.20 16.63
N ARG A 455 -2.60 1.92 17.18
CA ARG A 455 -2.54 3.38 17.16
C ARG A 455 -2.27 3.92 15.77
N GLN A 456 -1.36 3.28 15.03
CA GLN A 456 -1.10 3.65 13.63
C GLN A 456 -2.33 3.43 12.77
N LEU A 457 -3.00 2.29 12.93
CA LEU A 457 -4.23 1.96 12.22
C LEU A 457 -5.28 3.04 12.43
N LEU A 458 -5.57 3.38 13.69
CA LEU A 458 -6.50 4.46 14.03
C LEU A 458 -6.08 5.80 13.41
N TYR A 459 -4.81 6.18 13.50
CA TYR A 459 -4.34 7.45 12.94
C TYR A 459 -4.36 7.49 11.41
N THR A 460 -4.17 6.35 10.74
CA THR A 460 -4.39 6.24 9.30
C THR A 460 -5.86 6.42 8.96
N GLU A 461 -6.78 5.74 9.66
CA GLU A 461 -8.23 5.91 9.45
C GLU A 461 -8.65 7.36 9.67
N ILE A 462 -8.26 7.97 10.79
CA ILE A 462 -8.55 9.37 11.09
C ILE A 462 -8.00 10.30 10.00
N SER A 463 -6.83 10.00 9.43
CA SER A 463 -6.27 10.79 8.32
C SER A 463 -7.10 10.63 7.04
N ALA A 464 -7.52 9.41 6.70
CA ALA A 464 -8.39 9.15 5.54
C ALA A 464 -9.77 9.80 5.70
N LEU A 465 -10.36 9.75 6.90
CA LEU A 465 -11.65 10.38 7.22
C LEU A 465 -11.57 11.91 7.29
N LYS A 466 -10.39 12.47 7.58
CA LYS A 466 -10.14 13.91 7.55
C LYS A 466 -9.94 14.44 6.13
N TYR A 467 -9.34 13.62 5.26
CA TYR A 467 -9.04 13.96 3.87
C TYR A 467 -9.70 12.95 2.92
N PRO A 468 -11.05 12.94 2.88
CA PRO A 468 -11.83 11.93 2.16
C PRO A 468 -11.40 11.89 0.69
N LEU A 469 -11.22 10.68 0.16
CA LEU A 469 -10.81 10.39 -1.23
C LEU A 469 -9.45 10.99 -1.67
N ARG A 470 -8.81 11.82 -0.85
CA ARG A 470 -7.44 12.31 -1.06
C ARG A 470 -6.40 11.36 -0.50
N LEU A 471 -6.73 10.65 0.59
CA LEU A 471 -5.94 9.56 1.14
C LEU A 471 -6.78 8.28 1.09
N LEU A 472 -6.29 7.28 0.37
CA LEU A 472 -6.97 6.00 0.15
C LEU A 472 -6.19 4.90 0.88
N PRO A 473 -6.66 4.37 2.02
CA PRO A 473 -5.82 3.50 2.84
C PRO A 473 -5.80 2.05 2.36
N MET A 474 -4.66 1.38 2.56
CA MET A 474 -4.53 -0.09 2.49
C MET A 474 -4.32 -0.67 3.89
N PHE A 475 -4.99 -1.79 4.16
CA PHE A 475 -4.93 -2.48 5.44
C PHE A 475 -3.68 -3.35 5.51
N HIS A 476 -2.81 -3.15 6.50
CA HIS A 476 -1.65 -4.02 6.66
C HIS A 476 -2.07 -5.40 7.19
N TYR A 477 -1.74 -6.45 6.45
CA TYR A 477 -2.01 -7.83 6.82
C TYR A 477 -0.70 -8.58 7.12
N ASP A 478 -0.42 -8.75 8.41
CA ASP A 478 0.56 -9.72 8.90
C ASP A 478 -0.19 -10.97 9.39
N PRO A 479 -0.07 -12.13 8.71
CA PRO A 479 -0.78 -13.36 9.08
C PRO A 479 -0.45 -13.84 10.51
N ARG A 480 0.72 -13.47 11.06
CA ARG A 480 1.12 -13.86 12.42
C ARG A 480 0.25 -13.23 13.50
N ARG A 481 -0.25 -12.01 13.25
CA ARG A 481 -1.22 -11.33 14.13
C ARG A 481 -2.54 -12.08 14.21
N TRP A 482 -2.98 -12.62 13.07
CA TRP A 482 -4.35 -13.10 12.91
C TRP A 482 -4.50 -14.60 13.15
N GLN A 483 -3.43 -15.38 13.04
CA GLN A 483 -3.52 -16.84 13.21
C GLN A 483 -3.99 -17.26 14.61
N THR A 484 -3.74 -16.47 15.66
CA THR A 484 -4.10 -16.87 17.03
C THR A 484 -5.60 -16.91 17.28
N TYR A 485 -6.38 -16.27 16.40
CA TYR A 485 -7.84 -16.32 16.32
C TYR A 485 -8.37 -17.57 15.59
N GLY A 486 -7.47 -18.49 15.20
CA GLY A 486 -7.80 -19.77 14.60
C GLY A 486 -8.49 -19.66 13.25
N ILE A 487 -9.52 -20.47 13.03
CA ILE A 487 -10.27 -20.53 11.76
C ILE A 487 -10.91 -19.19 11.38
N ASN A 488 -11.18 -18.33 12.36
CA ASN A 488 -11.80 -17.03 12.14
C ASN A 488 -10.77 -15.89 11.96
N GLY A 489 -9.47 -16.19 11.92
CA GLY A 489 -8.41 -15.17 11.87
C GLY A 489 -8.53 -14.18 10.71
N ASN A 490 -9.08 -14.63 9.57
CA ASN A 490 -9.27 -13.79 8.39
C ASN A 490 -10.56 -12.94 8.43
N THR A 491 -11.43 -13.12 9.43
CA THR A 491 -12.72 -12.41 9.47
C THR A 491 -12.54 -10.91 9.61
N TYR A 492 -11.71 -10.45 10.56
CA TYR A 492 -11.39 -9.03 10.69
C TYR A 492 -10.84 -8.46 9.41
N PRO A 493 -9.69 -8.97 8.89
CA PRO A 493 -8.96 -8.23 7.89
C PRO A 493 -9.80 -8.13 6.62
N LEU A 494 -10.54 -9.20 6.28
CA LEU A 494 -11.49 -9.18 5.17
C LEU A 494 -12.63 -8.18 5.38
N SER A 495 -13.18 -8.04 6.59
CA SER A 495 -14.20 -7.01 6.89
C SER A 495 -13.69 -5.58 6.72
N GLN A 496 -12.38 -5.34 6.81
CA GLN A 496 -11.81 -4.00 6.65
C GLN A 496 -11.76 -3.55 5.18
N VAL A 497 -11.78 -4.49 4.23
CA VAL A 497 -11.69 -4.22 2.79
C VAL A 497 -12.96 -4.60 2.02
N THR A 498 -13.98 -5.10 2.71
CA THR A 498 -15.28 -5.48 2.14
C THR A 498 -16.43 -4.81 2.88
N GLY A 499 -17.63 -4.79 2.29
CA GLY A 499 -18.81 -4.19 2.92
C GLY A 499 -18.58 -2.73 3.34
N ASP A 500 -18.71 -2.47 4.65
CA ASP A 500 -18.53 -1.16 5.29
C ASP A 500 -17.06 -0.78 5.53
N GLY A 501 -16.10 -1.57 5.01
CA GLY A 501 -14.67 -1.35 5.17
C GLY A 501 -14.16 -0.04 4.54
N LEU A 502 -13.12 0.55 5.13
CA LEU A 502 -12.51 1.81 4.67
C LEU A 502 -11.30 1.61 3.75
N TYR A 503 -10.88 0.38 3.51
CA TYR A 503 -9.60 0.08 2.87
C TYR A 503 -9.78 -0.44 1.45
N LEU A 504 -8.91 -0.01 0.52
CA LEU A 504 -8.95 -0.44 -0.88
C LEU A 504 -8.51 -1.91 -1.07
N GLY A 505 -7.73 -2.43 -0.14
CA GLY A 505 -7.13 -3.76 -0.21
C GLY A 505 -6.05 -3.93 0.84
N PHE A 506 -5.15 -4.89 0.63
CA PHE A 506 -4.13 -5.27 1.61
C PHE A 506 -2.72 -4.83 1.25
N LYS A 507 -1.99 -4.35 2.25
CA LYS A 507 -0.52 -4.26 2.22
C LYS A 507 0.04 -5.48 2.93
N MET A 508 1.00 -6.15 2.30
CA MET A 508 1.80 -7.22 2.89
C MET A 508 3.29 -6.84 2.85
N TYR A 509 4.08 -7.45 3.72
CA TYR A 509 5.51 -7.20 3.80
C TYR A 509 6.25 -8.47 4.19
N THR A 510 6.34 -9.44 3.27
CA THR A 510 6.97 -10.75 3.54
C THR A 510 8.43 -10.67 4.01
N ALA A 511 9.13 -9.57 3.69
CA ALA A 511 10.46 -9.28 4.23
C ALA A 511 10.50 -9.17 5.77
N GLN A 512 9.35 -9.03 6.45
CA GLN A 512 9.23 -9.12 7.91
C GLN A 512 9.24 -10.56 8.44
N GLY A 513 9.46 -11.57 7.60
CA GLY A 513 9.81 -12.91 8.03
C GLY A 513 8.70 -13.95 7.89
N TYR A 514 7.89 -13.87 6.83
CA TYR A 514 6.96 -14.92 6.45
C TYR A 514 6.93 -15.10 4.93
N LYS A 515 6.77 -16.34 4.46
CA LYS A 515 6.75 -16.64 3.02
C LYS A 515 5.43 -16.20 2.39
N PRO A 516 5.37 -15.99 1.06
CA PRO A 516 4.11 -15.72 0.35
C PRO A 516 3.06 -16.80 0.59
N LEU A 517 3.45 -18.07 0.59
CA LEU A 517 2.62 -19.16 1.08
C LEU A 517 3.42 -19.93 2.13
N ASP A 518 3.19 -19.58 3.40
CA ASP A 518 3.93 -20.16 4.50
C ASP A 518 3.16 -21.32 5.14
N PRO A 519 3.68 -22.57 5.12
CA PRO A 519 3.02 -23.71 5.77
C PRO A 519 2.85 -23.49 7.28
N ARG A 520 3.65 -22.60 7.87
CA ARG A 520 3.58 -22.25 9.29
C ARG A 520 2.37 -21.41 9.65
N LEU A 521 1.75 -20.78 8.66
CA LEU A 521 0.63 -19.85 8.79
C LEU A 521 -0.56 -20.34 7.94
N PRO A 522 -1.27 -21.41 8.37
CA PRO A 522 -2.26 -22.07 7.53
C PRO A 522 -3.40 -21.16 7.06
N ILE A 523 -3.71 -20.10 7.81
CA ILE A 523 -4.75 -19.12 7.48
C ILE A 523 -4.50 -18.39 6.16
N MET A 524 -3.27 -18.38 5.65
CA MET A 524 -2.91 -17.68 4.41
C MET A 524 -3.63 -18.26 3.18
N LYS A 525 -3.91 -19.58 3.16
CA LYS A 525 -4.61 -20.21 2.03
C LYS A 525 -6.00 -19.63 1.83
N GLU A 526 -6.76 -19.54 2.92
CA GLU A 526 -8.10 -18.94 2.88
C GLU A 526 -8.02 -17.47 2.49
N PHE A 527 -7.10 -16.72 3.13
CA PHE A 527 -6.88 -15.30 2.82
C PHE A 527 -6.70 -15.04 1.32
N TYR A 528 -5.81 -15.80 0.65
CA TYR A 528 -5.57 -15.61 -0.79
C TYR A 528 -6.75 -16.04 -1.65
N VAL A 529 -7.44 -17.14 -1.32
CA VAL A 529 -8.64 -17.57 -2.06
C VAL A 529 -9.72 -16.50 -1.98
N LYS A 530 -9.98 -15.94 -0.79
CA LYS A 530 -10.95 -14.86 -0.61
C LYS A 530 -10.54 -13.59 -1.36
N CYS A 531 -9.26 -13.20 -1.29
CA CYS A 531 -8.77 -12.04 -2.05
C CYS A 531 -8.86 -12.25 -3.56
N CYS A 532 -8.52 -13.45 -4.06
CA CYS A 532 -8.59 -13.77 -5.48
C CYS A 532 -10.03 -13.73 -5.99
N ASN A 533 -10.97 -14.37 -5.29
CA ASN A 533 -12.36 -14.47 -5.73
C ASN A 533 -13.14 -13.16 -5.58
N ALA A 534 -12.81 -12.35 -4.58
CA ALA A 534 -13.38 -11.01 -4.42
C ALA A 534 -12.61 -9.93 -5.21
N ASP A 535 -11.54 -10.32 -5.91
CA ASP A 535 -10.66 -9.46 -6.70
C ASP A 535 -10.17 -8.23 -5.90
N ILE A 536 -9.66 -8.54 -4.70
CA ILE A 536 -9.11 -7.58 -3.73
C ILE A 536 -7.61 -7.38 -4.01
N PRO A 537 -7.14 -6.14 -4.22
CA PRO A 537 -5.73 -5.88 -4.50
C PRO A 537 -4.83 -6.13 -3.28
N ILE A 538 -3.70 -6.78 -3.54
CA ILE A 538 -2.61 -6.98 -2.57
C ILE A 538 -1.36 -6.25 -3.08
N MET A 539 -0.84 -5.35 -2.27
CA MET A 539 0.46 -4.73 -2.47
C MET A 539 1.48 -5.41 -1.57
N ASN A 540 2.55 -5.97 -2.11
CA ASN A 540 3.64 -6.53 -1.31
C ASN A 540 4.96 -5.79 -1.58
N HIS A 541 5.82 -5.68 -0.56
CA HIS A 541 7.18 -5.16 -0.76
C HIS A 541 8.04 -6.11 -1.64
N GLY A 542 8.67 -5.60 -2.70
CA GLY A 542 9.33 -6.42 -3.73
C GLY A 542 10.79 -6.06 -4.04
N THR A 543 11.64 -5.68 -3.07
CA THR A 543 13.09 -5.44 -3.31
C THR A 543 14.00 -6.25 -2.39
N PRO A 544 15.25 -6.53 -2.78
CA PRO A 544 16.24 -7.11 -1.88
C PRO A 544 16.66 -6.04 -0.85
N GLY A 545 16.24 -6.24 0.38
CA GLY A 545 16.46 -5.35 1.52
C GLY A 545 15.17 -4.78 2.08
N GLY A 546 15.17 -3.49 2.41
CA GLY A 546 14.06 -2.82 3.08
C GLY A 546 14.07 -3.04 4.60
N ALA A 547 12.91 -2.87 5.23
CA ALA A 547 12.74 -3.09 6.66
C ALA A 547 12.50 -4.57 6.95
N SER A 548 13.54 -5.40 6.78
CA SER A 548 13.43 -6.83 7.00
C SER A 548 13.30 -7.17 8.49
N THR A 549 12.84 -8.39 8.77
CA THR A 549 12.97 -9.01 10.08
C THR A 549 14.42 -8.92 10.57
N TYR A 550 14.61 -8.63 11.86
CA TYR A 550 15.95 -8.45 12.42
C TYR A 550 16.69 -9.78 12.64
N GLU A 551 16.01 -10.90 12.45
CA GLU A 551 16.55 -12.27 12.55
C GLU A 551 16.62 -12.95 11.19
N LYS A 552 16.85 -12.17 10.13
CA LYS A 552 16.88 -12.66 8.75
C LYS A 552 17.76 -13.91 8.59
N LYS A 553 18.88 -13.99 9.31
CA LYS A 553 19.89 -15.05 9.18
C LYS A 553 19.51 -16.34 9.90
N GLU A 554 18.63 -16.24 10.87
CA GLU A 554 18.18 -17.33 11.72
C GLU A 554 17.10 -18.17 11.02
N TYR A 555 16.39 -17.60 10.02
CA TYR A 555 15.34 -18.29 9.26
C TYR A 555 15.81 -19.53 8.52
N LEU A 556 17.09 -19.61 8.11
CA LEU A 556 17.64 -20.80 7.45
C LEU A 556 17.60 -22.03 8.37
N ASN A 557 17.78 -21.84 9.68
CA ASN A 557 17.83 -22.92 10.67
C ASN A 557 16.56 -23.00 11.54
N PHE A 558 15.58 -22.15 11.29
CA PHE A 558 14.35 -22.10 12.06
C PHE A 558 13.36 -23.19 11.63
N TYR A 559 12.88 -23.99 12.60
CA TYR A 559 11.83 -24.98 12.43
C TYR A 559 10.63 -24.62 13.30
N HIS A 560 9.43 -24.79 12.75
CA HIS A 560 8.16 -24.57 13.41
C HIS A 560 7.38 -25.88 13.58
N LEU A 561 6.45 -25.93 14.53
CA LEU A 561 5.64 -27.13 14.80
C LEU A 561 4.72 -27.52 13.63
N ASN A 562 4.26 -26.54 12.86
CA ASN A 562 3.51 -26.77 11.60
C ASN A 562 4.39 -27.23 10.42
N ASP A 563 5.73 -27.25 10.53
CA ASP A 563 6.57 -27.72 9.41
C ASP A 563 6.37 -29.22 9.20
N SER A 564 5.97 -29.61 7.99
CA SER A 564 5.86 -31.03 7.61
C SER A 564 7.23 -31.70 7.55
N ALA A 565 7.25 -33.03 7.46
CA ALA A 565 8.50 -33.76 7.22
C ALA A 565 9.17 -33.33 5.90
N GLY A 566 8.35 -33.05 4.87
CA GLY A 566 8.83 -32.54 3.59
C GLY A 566 9.43 -31.13 3.69
N ASP A 567 8.79 -30.22 4.44
CA ASP A 567 9.31 -28.87 4.67
C ASP A 567 10.67 -28.91 5.40
N LYS A 568 10.77 -29.76 6.43
CA LYS A 568 12.00 -29.99 7.18
C LYS A 568 13.12 -30.56 6.30
N GLN A 569 12.79 -31.51 5.42
CA GLN A 569 13.76 -32.08 4.48
C GLN A 569 14.22 -31.07 3.45
N ALA A 570 13.30 -30.31 2.85
CA ALA A 570 13.63 -29.25 1.91
C ALA A 570 14.53 -28.19 2.57
N GLN A 571 14.20 -27.75 3.77
CA GLN A 571 15.01 -26.80 4.51
C GLN A 571 16.39 -27.38 4.90
N LYS A 572 16.47 -28.66 5.29
CA LYS A 572 17.75 -29.32 5.52
C LYS A 572 18.60 -29.37 4.25
N GLN A 573 17.99 -29.56 3.08
CA GLN A 573 18.70 -29.52 1.81
C GLN A 573 19.23 -28.10 1.53
N GLU A 574 18.42 -27.06 1.75
CA GLU A 574 18.86 -25.67 1.62
C GLU A 574 20.02 -25.32 2.56
N VAL A 575 20.01 -25.85 3.80
CA VAL A 575 21.13 -25.71 4.75
C VAL A 575 22.41 -26.40 4.23
N LEU A 576 22.28 -27.50 3.50
CA LEU A 576 23.43 -28.21 2.92
C LEU A 576 23.97 -27.53 1.66
N THR A 577 23.12 -26.86 0.89
CA THR A 577 23.49 -26.25 -0.40
C THR A 577 23.81 -24.76 -0.32
N ASN A 578 23.21 -24.02 0.62
CA ASN A 578 23.43 -22.58 0.77
C ASN A 578 24.36 -22.29 1.95
N SER A 579 25.42 -21.53 1.68
CA SER A 579 26.31 -21.00 2.72
C SER A 579 25.89 -19.61 3.22
N ASP A 580 24.99 -18.92 2.51
CA ASP A 580 24.53 -17.57 2.87
C ASP A 580 23.05 -17.53 3.32
N PRO A 581 22.79 -17.34 4.63
CA PRO A 581 21.44 -17.16 5.15
C PRO A 581 20.70 -15.94 4.60
N ASP A 582 21.42 -14.87 4.23
CA ASP A 582 20.80 -13.67 3.67
C ASP A 582 20.23 -13.94 2.27
N GLU A 583 20.94 -14.75 1.49
CA GLU A 583 20.49 -15.21 0.17
C GLU A 583 19.26 -16.12 0.28
N PHE A 584 19.30 -17.12 1.18
CA PHE A 584 18.15 -17.98 1.45
C PHE A 584 16.89 -17.18 1.76
N PHE A 585 16.99 -16.22 2.69
CA PHE A 585 15.82 -15.44 3.07
C PHE A 585 15.27 -14.64 1.89
N ASP A 586 16.12 -13.93 1.16
CA ASP A 586 15.71 -13.14 0.00
C ASP A 586 14.99 -14.01 -1.04
N THR A 587 15.55 -15.19 -1.34
CA THR A 587 15.02 -16.13 -2.34
C THR A 587 13.67 -16.72 -1.92
N HIS A 588 13.50 -17.11 -0.65
CA HIS A 588 12.32 -17.87 -0.22
C HIS A 588 11.19 -17.02 0.36
N TYR A 589 11.45 -15.78 0.79
CA TYR A 589 10.46 -14.96 1.49
C TYR A 589 10.00 -13.75 0.67
N VAL A 590 10.91 -13.07 -0.04
CA VAL A 590 10.61 -11.75 -0.61
C VAL A 590 10.60 -11.76 -2.14
N SER A 591 11.47 -12.57 -2.76
CA SER A 591 11.71 -12.53 -4.20
C SER A 591 10.46 -12.77 -5.05
N PRO A 592 10.43 -12.28 -6.30
CA PRO A 592 9.40 -12.65 -7.27
C PRO A 592 9.32 -14.18 -7.49
N HIS A 593 10.42 -14.92 -7.34
CA HIS A 593 10.40 -16.39 -7.41
C HIS A 593 9.59 -17.03 -6.27
N ALA A 594 9.63 -16.46 -5.06
CA ALA A 594 8.81 -16.94 -3.95
C ALA A 594 7.33 -16.72 -4.22
N TRP A 595 6.98 -15.57 -4.82
CA TRP A 595 5.60 -15.24 -5.19
C TRP A 595 5.10 -16.04 -6.38
N GLU A 596 5.95 -16.31 -7.38
CA GLU A 596 5.62 -17.19 -8.51
C GLU A 596 5.14 -18.56 -8.04
N LYS A 597 5.78 -19.13 -7.02
CA LYS A 597 5.37 -20.42 -6.43
C LYS A 597 3.95 -20.40 -5.87
N LEU A 598 3.48 -19.27 -5.35
CA LEU A 598 2.08 -19.09 -4.94
C LEU A 598 1.18 -18.92 -6.17
N LEU A 599 1.56 -18.05 -7.12
CA LEU A 599 0.75 -17.75 -8.30
C LEU A 599 0.53 -18.97 -9.20
N GLU A 600 1.45 -19.93 -9.23
CA GLU A 600 1.30 -21.20 -9.95
C GLU A 600 0.38 -22.23 -9.26
N LYS A 601 -0.23 -21.90 -8.11
CA LYS A 601 -1.13 -22.80 -7.40
C LYS A 601 -2.60 -22.62 -7.80
N GLU A 602 -3.31 -23.73 -7.80
CA GLU A 602 -4.74 -23.76 -7.61
C GLU A 602 -5.03 -24.18 -6.16
N ILE A 603 -5.78 -23.37 -5.41
CA ILE A 603 -6.08 -23.62 -4.00
C ILE A 603 -7.56 -23.94 -3.88
N THR A 604 -7.87 -25.06 -3.23
CA THR A 604 -9.24 -25.49 -2.89
C THR A 604 -9.38 -25.49 -1.37
N LEU A 605 -10.43 -24.85 -0.88
CA LEU A 605 -10.84 -24.86 0.51
C LEU A 605 -12.00 -25.85 0.69
N TYR A 606 -12.08 -26.44 1.88
CA TYR A 606 -13.10 -27.41 2.23
C TYR A 606 -13.82 -26.97 3.51
N ASP A 607 -15.13 -27.23 3.56
CA ASP A 607 -15.94 -27.03 4.76
C ASP A 607 -15.72 -28.15 5.79
N ASP A 608 -16.46 -28.10 6.91
CA ASP A 608 -16.36 -29.11 7.96
C ASP A 608 -16.89 -30.49 7.56
N ASN A 609 -17.68 -30.57 6.49
CA ASN A 609 -18.17 -31.83 5.92
C ASN A 609 -17.24 -32.39 4.84
N GLY A 610 -16.12 -31.71 4.56
CA GLY A 610 -15.19 -32.07 3.49
C GLY A 610 -15.69 -31.72 2.09
N ALA A 611 -16.78 -30.97 1.95
CA ALA A 611 -17.24 -30.44 0.67
C ALA A 611 -16.39 -29.22 0.29
N ILE A 612 -16.22 -28.99 -1.02
CA ILE A 612 -15.50 -27.81 -1.51
C ILE A 612 -16.29 -26.56 -1.12
N SER A 613 -15.71 -25.72 -0.25
CA SER A 613 -16.31 -24.46 0.17
C SER A 613 -15.95 -23.32 -0.77
N ASP A 614 -14.73 -23.34 -1.30
CA ASP A 614 -14.21 -22.30 -2.18
C ASP A 614 -13.03 -22.82 -3.00
N LYS A 615 -12.76 -22.19 -4.14
CA LYS A 615 -11.66 -22.58 -5.03
C LYS A 615 -11.18 -21.37 -5.82
N ALA A 616 -9.86 -21.22 -5.98
CA ALA A 616 -9.29 -20.15 -6.76
C ALA A 616 -7.98 -20.55 -7.46
N ASN A 617 -7.81 -20.08 -8.70
CA ASN A 617 -6.55 -20.12 -9.41
C ASN A 617 -5.73 -18.87 -9.06
N MET A 618 -4.56 -19.06 -8.44
CA MET A 618 -3.76 -17.94 -7.95
C MET A 618 -3.13 -17.11 -9.06
N LYS A 619 -3.14 -17.55 -10.32
CA LYS A 619 -2.75 -16.71 -11.46
C LYS A 619 -3.62 -15.46 -11.63
N ASN A 620 -4.86 -15.53 -11.13
CA ASN A 620 -5.80 -14.41 -11.13
C ASN A 620 -5.67 -13.51 -9.89
N LEU A 621 -4.79 -13.85 -8.94
CA LEU A 621 -4.58 -13.03 -7.75
C LEU A 621 -4.09 -11.63 -8.16
N ARG A 622 -4.77 -10.61 -7.66
CA ARG A 622 -4.40 -9.22 -7.92
C ARG A 622 -3.28 -8.79 -6.99
N LEU A 623 -2.06 -8.78 -7.52
CA LEU A 623 -0.83 -8.61 -6.74
C LEU A 623 0.05 -7.52 -7.36
N CYS A 624 0.55 -6.60 -6.55
CA CYS A 624 1.64 -5.71 -6.90
C CYS A 624 2.91 -6.11 -6.15
N LEU A 625 4.00 -6.40 -6.87
CA LEU A 625 5.33 -6.55 -6.30
C LEU A 625 6.04 -5.19 -6.37
N ALA A 626 6.02 -4.46 -5.25
CA ALA A 626 6.41 -3.05 -5.21
C ALA A 626 7.88 -2.80 -5.57
N HIS A 627 8.13 -1.57 -6.03
CA HIS A 627 9.43 -0.99 -6.35
C HIS A 627 10.18 -1.60 -7.54
N PHE A 628 9.57 -2.53 -8.29
CA PHE A 628 10.17 -3.12 -9.48
C PHE A 628 11.60 -3.57 -9.20
N GLY A 629 11.72 -4.54 -8.29
CA GLY A 629 12.94 -5.21 -7.81
C GLY A 629 13.99 -4.33 -7.13
N GLY A 630 13.98 -3.01 -7.31
CA GLY A 630 14.94 -2.11 -6.68
C GLY A 630 16.20 -1.85 -7.50
N PRO A 631 16.99 -0.83 -7.13
CA PRO A 631 18.14 -0.38 -7.92
C PRO A 631 19.45 -1.15 -7.66
N LYS A 632 19.44 -2.16 -6.80
CA LYS A 632 20.63 -2.97 -6.48
C LYS A 632 20.79 -4.09 -7.51
N GLU A 633 21.99 -4.65 -7.63
CA GLU A 633 22.31 -5.77 -8.55
C GLU A 633 21.30 -6.92 -8.47
N LYS A 634 21.12 -7.52 -7.28
CA LYS A 634 20.09 -8.54 -7.03
C LYS A 634 18.65 -8.07 -7.35
N GLY A 635 18.42 -6.77 -7.22
CA GLY A 635 17.14 -6.16 -7.59
C GLY A 635 16.93 -6.15 -9.10
N MET A 636 17.98 -5.88 -9.87
CA MET A 636 17.96 -5.96 -11.33
C MET A 636 17.70 -7.38 -11.83
N GLU A 637 18.21 -8.41 -11.15
CA GLU A 637 17.83 -9.81 -11.43
C GLU A 637 16.34 -10.06 -11.18
N TRP A 638 15.80 -9.53 -10.07
CA TRP A 638 14.38 -9.63 -9.76
C TRP A 638 13.51 -8.88 -10.78
N ASN A 639 14.00 -7.78 -11.35
CA ASN A 639 13.31 -7.06 -12.42
C ASN A 639 13.09 -7.95 -13.62
N GLN A 640 14.13 -8.66 -14.05
CA GLN A 640 14.03 -9.57 -15.17
C GLN A 640 12.96 -10.63 -14.93
N LYS A 641 12.90 -11.18 -13.71
CA LYS A 641 11.85 -12.13 -13.36
C LYS A 641 10.43 -11.51 -13.36
N ILE A 642 10.26 -10.30 -12.82
CA ILE A 642 8.98 -9.58 -12.83
C ILE A 642 8.53 -9.32 -14.28
N ILE A 643 9.46 -8.89 -15.15
CA ILE A 643 9.21 -8.66 -16.58
C ILE A 643 8.76 -9.95 -17.25
N GLU A 644 9.47 -11.06 -17.05
CA GLU A 644 9.09 -12.37 -17.58
C GLU A 644 7.68 -12.78 -17.18
N MET A 645 7.35 -12.65 -15.89
CA MET A 645 6.04 -12.98 -15.37
C MET A 645 4.95 -12.12 -16.02
N ILE A 646 5.09 -10.79 -16.02
CA ILE A 646 4.09 -9.87 -16.60
C ILE A 646 3.97 -10.09 -18.13
N CYS A 647 5.09 -10.14 -18.85
CA CYS A 647 5.10 -10.23 -20.30
C CYS A 647 4.64 -11.59 -20.83
N SER A 648 4.79 -12.67 -20.04
CA SER A 648 4.23 -13.99 -20.38
C SER A 648 2.72 -13.92 -20.61
N GLY A 649 2.00 -13.04 -19.90
CA GLY A 649 0.53 -12.98 -19.89
C GLY A 649 -0.13 -14.06 -19.03
N ASN A 650 0.64 -14.91 -18.34
CA ASN A 650 0.10 -15.96 -17.48
C ASN A 650 -0.47 -15.40 -16.16
N TYR A 651 -0.06 -14.20 -15.76
CA TYR A 651 -0.49 -13.54 -14.52
C TYR A 651 -1.18 -12.21 -14.85
N PRO A 652 -2.43 -12.22 -15.34
CA PRO A 652 -3.10 -11.03 -15.88
C PRO A 652 -3.34 -9.92 -14.84
N ASN A 653 -3.27 -10.25 -13.55
CA ASN A 653 -3.46 -9.28 -12.46
C ASN A 653 -2.18 -9.02 -11.65
N LEU A 654 -1.00 -9.37 -12.20
CA LEU A 654 0.30 -9.05 -11.60
C LEU A 654 0.77 -7.66 -12.03
N TYR A 655 1.12 -6.83 -11.06
CA TYR A 655 1.61 -5.46 -11.23
C TYR A 655 2.94 -5.28 -10.51
N THR A 656 3.57 -4.15 -10.80
CA THR A 656 4.71 -3.62 -10.05
C THR A 656 4.56 -2.11 -9.96
N ASP A 657 5.26 -1.47 -9.03
CA ASP A 657 5.36 -0.01 -9.00
C ASP A 657 6.82 0.44 -9.10
N ILE A 658 7.02 1.72 -9.42
CA ILE A 658 8.35 2.32 -9.52
C ILE A 658 8.78 3.12 -8.27
N SER A 659 7.98 3.04 -7.20
CA SER A 659 8.21 3.81 -5.98
C SER A 659 9.55 3.48 -5.37
N SER A 660 10.22 4.46 -4.75
CA SER A 660 11.53 4.28 -4.10
C SER A 660 12.71 3.97 -5.03
N SER A 661 12.51 3.21 -6.11
CA SER A 661 13.56 2.82 -7.07
C SER A 661 13.86 3.95 -8.04
N PHE A 662 12.83 4.68 -8.47
CA PHE A 662 12.99 5.86 -9.31
C PHE A 662 13.72 7.02 -8.62
N ALA A 663 13.95 6.92 -7.31
CA ALA A 663 14.86 7.82 -6.64
C ALA A 663 16.32 7.67 -7.14
N SER A 664 16.71 6.53 -7.71
CA SER A 664 18.05 6.29 -8.27
C SER A 664 18.16 6.72 -9.73
N ASP A 665 19.20 7.48 -10.07
CA ASP A 665 19.46 7.95 -11.44
C ASP A 665 19.80 6.79 -12.37
N ASP A 666 20.63 5.86 -11.90
CA ASP A 666 21.05 4.69 -12.67
C ASP A 666 19.86 3.77 -12.95
N PHE A 667 18.94 3.64 -11.98
CA PHE A 667 17.73 2.85 -12.17
C PHE A 667 16.80 3.48 -13.20
N ARG A 668 16.67 4.82 -13.22
CA ARG A 668 15.84 5.49 -14.23
C ARG A 668 16.37 5.25 -15.64
N LYS A 669 17.69 5.35 -15.85
CA LYS A 669 18.31 5.04 -17.16
C LYS A 669 18.05 3.58 -17.57
N TYR A 670 18.33 2.65 -16.67
CA TYR A 670 18.06 1.22 -16.89
C TYR A 670 16.57 0.95 -17.20
N PHE A 671 15.66 1.63 -16.49
CA PHE A 671 14.22 1.50 -16.71
C PHE A 671 13.78 2.04 -18.08
N GLN A 672 14.38 3.16 -18.55
CA GLN A 672 14.08 3.72 -19.87
C GLN A 672 14.38 2.71 -20.98
N ASP A 673 15.51 1.99 -20.89
CA ASP A 673 15.86 0.95 -21.86
C ASP A 673 14.85 -0.20 -21.85
N ILE A 674 14.43 -0.67 -20.67
CA ILE A 674 13.44 -1.75 -20.52
C ILE A 674 12.09 -1.37 -21.13
N ILE A 675 11.59 -0.18 -20.79
CA ILE A 675 10.23 0.22 -21.17
C ILE A 675 10.14 0.65 -22.65
N ALA A 676 11.29 1.00 -23.25
CA ALA A 676 11.42 1.24 -24.68
C ALA A 676 11.49 -0.06 -25.50
N ASP A 677 11.94 -1.19 -24.92
CA ASP A 677 12.03 -2.48 -25.63
C ASP A 677 10.63 -2.95 -26.10
N PRO A 678 10.44 -3.15 -27.43
CA PRO A 678 9.18 -3.65 -27.99
C PRO A 678 8.72 -5.00 -27.42
N LYS A 679 9.63 -5.84 -26.93
CA LYS A 679 9.30 -7.12 -26.29
C LYS A 679 8.54 -6.93 -24.97
N ASN A 680 8.67 -5.76 -24.35
CA ASN A 680 8.07 -5.43 -23.06
C ASN A 680 6.79 -4.61 -23.21
N VAL A 681 6.08 -4.70 -24.34
CA VAL A 681 4.86 -3.88 -24.59
C VAL A 681 3.80 -4.03 -23.50
N LYS A 682 3.60 -5.26 -22.98
CA LYS A 682 2.63 -5.52 -21.90
C LYS A 682 3.02 -4.85 -20.59
N LEU A 683 4.32 -4.70 -20.32
CA LEU A 683 4.81 -4.13 -19.06
C LEU A 683 4.23 -2.73 -18.79
N LYS A 684 4.02 -1.93 -19.85
CA LYS A 684 3.43 -0.58 -19.76
C LYS A 684 2.06 -0.57 -19.09
N ASP A 685 1.29 -1.65 -19.18
CA ASP A 685 -0.05 -1.78 -18.60
C ASP A 685 -0.08 -2.27 -17.15
N HIS A 686 1.09 -2.61 -16.60
CA HIS A 686 1.23 -3.27 -15.31
C HIS A 686 2.17 -2.52 -14.35
N ILE A 687 2.57 -1.30 -14.70
CA ILE A 687 3.40 -0.43 -13.85
C ILE A 687 2.57 0.67 -13.21
N LEU A 688 2.67 0.81 -11.90
CA LEU A 688 2.07 1.88 -11.12
C LEU A 688 3.10 2.96 -10.80
N PHE A 689 2.69 4.22 -10.87
CA PHE A 689 3.45 5.31 -10.25
C PHE A 689 3.25 5.26 -8.75
N GLY A 690 4.33 5.38 -8.00
CA GLY A 690 4.31 5.62 -6.57
C GLY A 690 5.54 6.40 -6.13
N THR A 691 5.45 7.08 -5.00
CA THR A 691 6.59 7.87 -4.51
C THR A 691 7.37 7.19 -3.41
N ASP A 692 6.71 6.37 -2.59
CA ASP A 692 7.25 5.92 -1.30
C ASP A 692 7.77 7.14 -0.50
N TRP A 693 7.00 8.23 -0.52
CA TRP A 693 7.40 9.61 -0.14
C TRP A 693 8.25 9.69 1.12
N TYR A 694 7.83 9.01 2.18
CA TYR A 694 8.54 9.03 3.46
C TYR A 694 9.94 8.42 3.33
N MET A 695 10.11 7.34 2.57
CA MET A 695 11.40 6.66 2.42
C MET A 695 12.27 7.31 1.33
N SER A 696 11.67 7.68 0.19
CA SER A 696 12.40 8.20 -0.97
C SER A 696 13.00 9.58 -0.71
N LEU A 697 12.21 10.49 -0.13
CA LEU A 697 12.64 11.88 0.05
C LEU A 697 13.55 12.09 1.26
N MET A 698 13.57 11.13 2.19
CA MET A 698 14.37 11.20 3.41
C MET A 698 15.70 10.45 3.28
N TYR A 699 15.71 9.29 2.62
CA TYR A 699 16.83 8.34 2.74
C TYR A 699 17.62 8.12 1.45
N LYS A 700 17.09 8.46 0.27
CA LYS A 700 17.69 8.04 -1.00
C LYS A 700 18.24 9.23 -1.81
N PRO A 701 19.57 9.40 -1.92
CA PRO A 701 20.15 10.30 -2.92
C PRO A 701 19.74 9.89 -4.35
N PRO A 702 19.60 10.86 -5.28
CA PRO A 702 19.65 12.31 -5.07
C PRO A 702 18.37 12.95 -4.50
N PHE A 703 17.35 12.19 -4.08
CA PHE A 703 16.10 12.74 -3.54
C PHE A 703 16.09 13.00 -2.03
N SER A 704 17.14 12.61 -1.32
CA SER A 704 17.42 13.04 0.03
C SER A 704 17.30 14.58 0.16
N GLY A 705 16.31 15.05 0.92
CA GLY A 705 16.04 16.48 1.12
C GLY A 705 15.27 17.17 -0.02
N LYS A 706 14.92 16.45 -1.09
CA LYS A 706 14.06 16.96 -2.16
C LYS A 706 12.58 16.94 -1.76
N THR A 707 11.79 17.73 -2.48
CA THR A 707 10.34 17.83 -2.29
C THR A 707 9.57 16.79 -3.10
N PHE A 708 8.34 16.49 -2.68
CA PHE A 708 7.41 15.65 -3.44
C PHE A 708 7.25 16.12 -4.89
N ARG A 709 7.16 17.44 -5.09
CA ARG A 709 7.13 18.08 -6.40
C ARG A 709 8.32 17.68 -7.27
N GLN A 710 9.55 17.80 -6.74
CA GLN A 710 10.76 17.49 -7.49
C GLN A 710 10.85 16.01 -7.88
N TYR A 711 10.35 15.10 -7.04
CA TYR A 711 10.25 13.68 -7.40
C TYR A 711 9.28 13.46 -8.56
N CYS A 712 8.11 14.10 -8.51
CA CYS A 712 7.13 14.02 -9.59
C CYS A 712 7.68 14.61 -10.90
N GLU A 713 8.34 15.77 -10.83
CA GLU A 713 8.99 16.43 -11.97
C GLU A 713 9.98 15.48 -12.67
N VAL A 714 10.97 14.98 -11.93
CA VAL A 714 12.00 14.11 -12.51
C VAL A 714 11.41 12.79 -13.03
N THR A 715 10.42 12.22 -12.33
CA THR A 715 9.77 10.99 -12.78
C THR A 715 9.00 11.23 -14.07
N LYS A 716 8.23 12.31 -14.16
CA LYS A 716 7.47 12.67 -15.35
C LYS A 716 8.39 12.95 -16.53
N ASP A 717 9.43 13.76 -16.34
CA ASP A 717 10.38 14.11 -17.41
C ASP A 717 11.07 12.85 -17.96
N CYS A 718 11.52 11.95 -17.08
CA CYS A 718 12.12 10.67 -17.46
C CYS A 718 11.16 9.77 -18.27
N LEU A 719 9.88 9.72 -17.90
CA LEU A 719 8.88 8.93 -18.63
C LEU A 719 8.52 9.58 -19.98
N ASP A 720 8.40 10.91 -20.02
CA ASP A 720 8.08 11.67 -21.23
C ASP A 720 9.18 11.60 -22.29
N GLU A 721 10.44 11.43 -21.87
CA GLU A 721 11.57 11.16 -22.78
C GLU A 721 11.39 9.86 -23.56
N VAL A 722 10.75 8.85 -22.97
CA VAL A 722 10.48 7.57 -23.64
C VAL A 722 9.16 7.65 -24.41
N ASP A 723 8.07 7.95 -23.71
CA ASP A 723 6.73 8.05 -24.28
C ASP A 723 5.83 8.84 -23.32
N ARG A 724 5.35 10.01 -23.78
CA ARG A 724 4.48 10.92 -23.03
C ARG A 724 3.15 10.30 -22.55
N SER A 725 2.77 9.13 -23.09
CA SER A 725 1.60 8.38 -22.61
C SER A 725 1.88 7.56 -21.35
N LEU A 726 3.14 7.36 -20.95
CA LEU A 726 3.51 6.56 -19.79
C LEU A 726 3.14 7.24 -18.47
N TRP A 727 3.45 8.53 -18.32
CA TRP A 727 3.08 9.29 -17.13
C TRP A 727 1.59 9.14 -16.78
N PRO A 728 0.65 9.48 -17.68
CA PRO A 728 -0.76 9.29 -17.39
C PRO A 728 -1.19 7.83 -17.25
N ARG A 729 -0.56 6.90 -17.98
CA ARG A 729 -0.85 5.47 -17.83
C ARG A 729 -0.50 4.98 -16.43
N PHE A 730 0.67 5.36 -15.91
CA PHE A 730 1.16 4.91 -14.60
C PHE A 730 0.48 5.64 -13.44
N THR A 731 0.03 6.89 -13.66
CA THR A 731 -0.60 7.72 -12.63
C THR A 731 -2.13 7.68 -12.64
N GLN A 732 -2.78 7.21 -13.70
CA GLN A 732 -4.24 7.12 -13.76
C GLN A 732 -4.70 5.74 -14.22
N ILE A 733 -4.37 5.33 -15.44
CA ILE A 733 -4.98 4.13 -16.04
C ILE A 733 -4.68 2.86 -15.24
N ASN A 734 -3.40 2.58 -14.97
CA ASN A 734 -2.99 1.36 -14.28
C ASN A 734 -3.45 1.33 -12.81
N PRO A 735 -3.36 2.44 -12.05
CA PRO A 735 -3.95 2.51 -10.71
C PRO A 735 -5.46 2.24 -10.68
N TYR A 736 -6.23 2.75 -11.66
CA TYR A 736 -7.66 2.41 -11.75
C TYR A 736 -7.87 0.92 -11.96
N ASN A 737 -7.12 0.30 -12.89
CA ASN A 737 -7.23 -1.13 -13.16
C ASN A 737 -6.84 -1.97 -11.94
N PHE A 738 -5.77 -1.58 -11.22
CA PHE A 738 -5.29 -2.31 -10.06
C PHE A 738 -6.17 -2.11 -8.81
N TYR A 739 -6.61 -0.90 -8.51
CA TYR A 739 -7.43 -0.66 -7.31
C TYR A 739 -8.93 -0.75 -7.55
N ARG A 740 -9.35 -0.94 -8.81
CA ARG A 740 -10.76 -0.95 -9.23
C ARG A 740 -11.51 0.28 -8.77
N LEU A 741 -10.90 1.45 -8.93
CA LEU A 741 -11.44 2.70 -8.38
C LEU A 741 -12.77 3.06 -9.02
N ASP A 742 -12.99 2.71 -10.28
CA ASP A 742 -14.27 2.84 -10.97
C ASP A 742 -15.40 2.00 -10.34
N GLU A 743 -15.06 0.94 -9.62
CA GLU A 743 -16.03 0.08 -8.95
C GLU A 743 -16.15 0.36 -7.45
N LYS A 744 -15.03 0.71 -6.80
CA LYS A 744 -14.93 0.78 -5.33
C LYS A 744 -15.10 2.18 -4.76
N ILE A 745 -14.86 3.25 -5.54
CA ILE A 745 -14.71 4.59 -4.96
C ILE A 745 -16.00 5.16 -4.36
N GLU A 746 -17.16 4.88 -4.96
CA GLU A 746 -18.47 5.32 -4.43
C GLU A 746 -18.79 4.61 -3.11
N THR A 747 -18.57 3.29 -3.04
CA THR A 747 -18.76 2.52 -1.80
C THR A 747 -17.84 3.05 -0.71
N LEU A 748 -16.56 3.30 -1.03
CA LEU A 748 -15.62 3.87 -0.08
C LEU A 748 -16.05 5.26 0.40
N ALA A 749 -16.59 6.10 -0.50
CA ALA A 749 -17.11 7.42 -0.15
C ALA A 749 -18.27 7.35 0.85
N GLU A 750 -19.24 6.46 0.63
CA GLU A 750 -20.34 6.25 1.58
C GLU A 750 -19.86 5.65 2.91
N ASN A 751 -18.89 4.73 2.87
CA ASN A 751 -18.29 4.18 4.09
C ASN A 751 -17.58 5.26 4.91
N ILE A 752 -16.88 6.19 4.24
CA ILE A 752 -16.27 7.36 4.90
C ILE A 752 -17.34 8.24 5.54
N ILE A 753 -18.43 8.57 4.82
CA ILE A 753 -19.52 9.39 5.35
C ILE A 753 -20.16 8.71 6.57
N LYS A 754 -20.51 7.42 6.47
CA LYS A 754 -21.07 6.63 7.57
C LYS A 754 -20.14 6.61 8.79
N LYS A 755 -18.84 6.37 8.58
CA LYS A 755 -17.86 6.33 9.67
C LYS A 755 -17.68 7.70 10.34
N ARG A 756 -17.95 8.79 9.64
CA ARG A 756 -17.88 10.15 10.19
C ARG A 756 -18.98 10.43 11.21
N ASP A 757 -20.01 9.59 11.26
CA ASP A 757 -21.09 9.64 12.26
C ASP A 757 -20.76 8.81 13.53
N ASP A 758 -19.68 8.01 13.53
CA ASP A 758 -19.23 7.31 14.73
C ASP A 758 -18.88 8.34 15.82
N GLU A 759 -19.43 8.18 17.03
CA GLU A 759 -19.25 9.09 18.17
C GLU A 759 -17.77 9.44 18.44
N ASP A 760 -16.89 8.43 18.36
CA ASP A 760 -15.45 8.59 18.57
C ASP A 760 -14.81 9.48 17.48
N VAL A 761 -15.27 9.34 16.23
CA VAL A 761 -14.77 10.13 15.09
C VAL A 761 -15.30 11.56 15.16
N LEU A 762 -16.58 11.73 15.52
CA LEU A 762 -17.20 13.04 15.76
C LEU A 762 -16.44 13.82 16.83
N ASN A 763 -16.03 13.17 17.92
CA ASN A 763 -15.24 13.79 18.99
C ASN A 763 -13.86 14.27 18.52
N ILE A 764 -13.25 13.60 17.52
CA ILE A 764 -11.89 13.91 17.03
C ILE A 764 -11.91 14.92 15.87
N LEU A 765 -12.88 14.81 14.96
CA LEU A 765 -12.92 15.54 13.69
C LEU A 765 -14.12 16.48 13.55
N GLY A 766 -15.02 16.52 14.53
CA GLY A 766 -16.27 17.26 14.49
C GLY A 766 -17.33 16.64 13.58
N GLU A 767 -18.51 17.25 13.57
CA GLU A 767 -19.61 16.87 12.68
C GLU A 767 -19.24 17.06 11.20
N LEU A 768 -19.58 16.07 10.37
CA LEU A 768 -19.46 16.20 8.92
C LEU A 768 -20.72 16.88 8.36
N LYS A 769 -20.59 18.15 7.98
CA LYS A 769 -21.71 18.92 7.43
C LYS A 769 -22.25 18.33 6.12
N GLN A 770 -23.55 18.48 5.88
CA GLN A 770 -24.23 17.98 4.67
C GLN A 770 -23.57 18.42 3.35
N ASN A 771 -23.13 19.68 3.26
CA ASN A 771 -22.44 20.17 2.07
C ASN A 771 -21.08 19.48 1.82
N LYS A 772 -20.41 19.01 2.87
CA LYS A 772 -19.18 18.22 2.75
C LYS A 772 -19.47 16.77 2.37
N MET A 773 -20.57 16.18 2.84
CA MET A 773 -21.01 14.87 2.35
C MET A 773 -21.29 14.90 0.84
N GLU A 774 -21.96 15.96 0.37
CA GLU A 774 -22.26 16.14 -1.05
C GLU A 774 -21.00 16.35 -1.90
N GLU A 775 -20.02 17.10 -1.37
CA GLU A 775 -18.70 17.24 -2.00
C GLU A 775 -18.01 15.87 -2.14
N ILE A 776 -18.02 15.04 -1.08
CA ILE A 776 -17.43 13.69 -1.12
C ILE A 776 -18.11 12.82 -2.19
N ARG A 777 -19.45 12.83 -2.27
CA ARG A 777 -20.21 12.09 -3.29
C ARG A 777 -19.89 12.57 -4.70
N THR A 778 -19.84 13.88 -4.89
CA THR A 778 -19.46 14.51 -6.16
C THR A 778 -18.05 14.10 -6.58
N GLU A 779 -17.09 14.10 -5.66
CA GLU A 779 -15.72 13.65 -5.91
C GLU A 779 -15.64 12.15 -6.24
N ALA A 780 -16.41 11.32 -5.56
CA ALA A 780 -16.49 9.89 -5.85
C ALA A 780 -17.06 9.62 -7.24
N ALA A 781 -18.17 10.30 -7.57
CA ALA A 781 -18.80 10.22 -8.89
C ALA A 781 -17.81 10.65 -9.99
N TYR A 782 -17.02 11.69 -9.74
CA TYR A 782 -15.97 12.15 -10.64
C TYR A 782 -14.88 11.10 -10.85
N LEU A 783 -14.33 10.58 -9.75
CA LEU A 783 -13.26 9.58 -9.82
C LEU A 783 -13.77 8.34 -10.58
N LYS A 784 -14.97 7.86 -10.27
CA LYS A 784 -15.57 6.69 -10.92
C LYS A 784 -15.54 6.75 -12.45
N VAL A 785 -15.84 7.92 -13.01
CA VAL A 785 -15.97 8.12 -14.45
C VAL A 785 -14.71 8.66 -15.11
N ALA A 786 -13.73 9.16 -14.35
CA ALA A 786 -12.50 9.75 -14.89
C ALA A 786 -11.68 8.77 -15.74
N ASN A 787 -11.81 7.45 -15.52
CA ASN A 787 -11.14 6.43 -16.31
C ASN A 787 -12.05 5.69 -17.32
N LYS A 788 -13.36 5.97 -17.33
CA LYS A 788 -14.36 5.22 -18.13
C LYS A 788 -14.04 5.23 -19.63
N ASP A 789 -13.63 6.40 -20.11
CA ASP A 789 -13.28 6.65 -21.51
C ASP A 789 -12.06 5.83 -21.98
N TYR A 790 -11.15 5.44 -21.08
CA TYR A 790 -9.95 4.66 -21.39
C TYR A 790 -10.21 3.17 -21.56
N GLY A 791 -11.17 2.60 -20.81
CA GLY A 791 -11.55 1.19 -20.95
C GLY A 791 -12.00 0.87 -22.38
N THR A 792 -12.74 1.80 -22.98
CA THR A 792 -13.17 1.76 -24.39
C THR A 792 -12.02 1.87 -25.41
N ILE A 793 -10.93 2.59 -25.10
CA ILE A 793 -9.77 2.71 -26.01
C ILE A 793 -8.98 1.40 -26.11
N LYS A 794 -8.78 0.66 -25.01
CA LYS A 794 -8.01 -0.60 -25.02
C LYS A 794 -8.59 -1.65 -25.97
N GLU A 795 -9.90 -1.63 -26.19
CA GLU A 795 -10.58 -2.51 -27.15
C GLU A 795 -10.40 -2.09 -28.63
N THR A 796 -9.77 -0.94 -28.88
CA THR A 796 -9.59 -0.32 -30.22
C THR A 796 -8.09 -0.18 -30.56
N SER A 797 -7.29 -1.18 -30.21
CA SER A 797 -5.82 -1.19 -30.25
C SER A 797 -5.21 -0.54 -31.50
N ILE A 798 -4.59 0.63 -31.31
CA ILE A 798 -3.84 1.38 -32.32
C ILE A 798 -2.64 0.56 -32.80
N ILE A 799 -2.73 -0.02 -34.00
CA ILE A 799 -1.57 -0.52 -34.74
C ILE A 799 -0.86 0.70 -35.34
N CYS A 800 0.18 1.21 -34.67
CA CYS A 800 1.17 2.03 -35.36
C CYS A 800 2.06 1.09 -36.19
N LYS A 801 1.78 0.98 -37.49
CA LYS A 801 2.82 0.51 -38.42
C LYS A 801 3.91 1.58 -38.49
N ALA A 802 5.15 1.14 -38.29
CA ALA A 802 6.35 1.94 -38.45
C ALA A 802 6.52 2.42 -39.89
#